data_AF-A0A1L9UD33-F1
#
_entry.id   AF-A0A1L9UD33-F1
#
_cell.length_a   1.000
_cell.length_b   1.000
_cell.length_c   1.000
_cell.angle_alpha   90.00
_cell.angle_beta   90.00
_cell.angle_gamma   90.00
#
_symmetry.space_group_name_H-M   'P 1'
#
loop_
_entity.id
_entity.type
_entity.pdbx_description
1 polymer ?
#
loop_
_entity_poly.entity_id
_entity_poly.type
_entity_poly.pdbx_seq_one_letter_code
_entity_poly.pdbx_strand_id
1 'polypeptide(L)'
;MSSGILYVKDSRTDVQYEIPIRRNAVSAMDLKKIKAPRTGTDRADQVAGGLRVHDPGLRNTTIVETAISFSDYERNLLLFRGYSLEQLWESDFEDVLHLLVWGSYPTVPQKNELSHKLTEAMLAVPDDVQRTIQSLPNTSSPLPLIVAGLSACLASHPDMIPASHDANMYRNNPEDTDRAIIQTVASYAVVFGLVNSHRKGLQFTPPARGRSYYENLFMMTGLVDSKTGRPDRVKLSCFRRFSILNSDHGMALTVFSALATASSLTDPISCLITAIGSAWGPLHFGATASAQRTLKGIGHPENIPRYIQKVKQGHVKLFGFGHRSYKGIDPRVPRIQSILEDLDLVADKPYKLAERIDSACSNDAYFKERGLYANGDFYGQFVFTAIGFDPEIIPAAMLSQRIMGIMAHWREYMLTRGKLLRPSHIYTGETEGRLLPRFRQAQASLMATSQPATEGTPLLSEQPAKKPAKKPYSVFTAGQKRLIILTAALASSFSPLSANIYYPALNSIAADLHVTSTQINLTITTYMLCQGLAPTFMGSFADQAGRRPAYIFCFIIYITGNIALALQHSYPALLILRAIQSCGSSGTVALASAVAADVITSAERGTYMGITSLGIILTPSIGPLLGGLLTPVTTCTQGQNLPRLTLPNPLSTLRLLLHRPTGLVLLSNGLLFASYYAVTAGIPSQFKETYQLNDLAIGLVFVPAGVGSLLSTTFSGLLLDWNYRRLQGQIGSPLTQADQHETFPIERARIQICLPLTVLAALSILSYATLMSLATPDFSHALALIFTISFSITAAYNTMNILIVDLYYATPATAMAANNLVRCFLGAAATGLVHPAMVRWGTGWTYGVVGGIVGVVVLLLLHLVTSQIIPIPHYPQTLHLHYPNTPYIEPGDTLQIQDTKPLPILSTHHLPQNQTYTILFLDLDVLYNNNTTATVILHWYQPDLISSDNNILIPNPHAPIPPRESATYIAPQPPANSHHRYLYLLYTQPPDYIFPDCFEHIFPPTVEARAGFDVRLFAEAAGLGTPLAGNWFYVRNEVSLPTGGVMGKGGVAIPTTTSMRWVECASRSSSSSRARSTTAATAAATAAVTTHTTAESPTGMASVMRYNQEESQVQAHAHAQIAL
;
A
#
# COMPACT_ATOMS: atom_id res chain seq x y z
N MET A 1 -45.67 24.52 5.98
CA MET A 1 -45.01 23.78 7.08
C MET A 1 -43.68 23.23 6.59
N SER A 2 -42.69 23.02 7.45
CA SER A 2 -41.35 22.52 7.08
C SER A 2 -41.04 21.10 7.57
N SER A 3 -41.98 20.45 8.25
CA SER A 3 -41.90 19.06 8.70
C SER A 3 -43.27 18.40 8.55
N GLY A 4 -43.31 17.07 8.45
CA GLY A 4 -44.52 16.29 8.17
C GLY A 4 -44.18 14.84 7.80
N ILE A 5 -45.13 14.13 7.18
CA ILE A 5 -44.93 12.78 6.64
C ILE A 5 -45.07 12.80 5.12
N LEU A 6 -44.10 12.22 4.42
CA LEU A 6 -44.19 11.88 3.01
C LEU A 6 -44.71 10.43 2.90
N TYR A 7 -45.91 10.28 2.34
CA TYR A 7 -46.45 8.96 2.00
C TYR A 7 -45.95 8.55 0.62
N VAL A 8 -45.25 7.42 0.54
CA VAL A 8 -44.71 6.86 -0.72
C VAL A 8 -45.36 5.51 -0.98
N LYS A 9 -46.16 5.39 -2.05
CA LYS A 9 -46.67 4.10 -2.53
C LYS A 9 -45.73 3.53 -3.58
N ASP A 10 -45.16 2.36 -3.34
CA ASP A 10 -44.29 1.68 -4.29
C ASP A 10 -45.11 0.81 -5.23
N SER A 11 -45.34 1.27 -6.46
CA SER A 11 -46.12 0.56 -7.48
C SER A 11 -45.58 -0.83 -7.87
N ARG A 12 -44.36 -1.21 -7.44
CA ARG A 12 -43.78 -2.54 -7.65
C ARG A 12 -44.21 -3.56 -6.58
N THR A 13 -44.83 -3.11 -5.50
CA THR A 13 -45.29 -3.95 -4.37
C THR A 13 -46.69 -3.57 -3.85
N ASP A 14 -47.24 -2.45 -4.32
CA ASP A 14 -48.41 -1.72 -3.82
C ASP A 14 -48.32 -1.25 -2.35
N VAL A 15 -47.19 -1.50 -1.67
CA VAL A 15 -46.97 -1.11 -0.27
C VAL A 15 -46.80 0.40 -0.14
N GLN A 16 -47.50 0.97 0.84
CA GLN A 16 -47.36 2.37 1.24
C GLN A 16 -46.39 2.50 2.43
N TYR A 17 -45.47 3.47 2.33
CA TYR A 17 -44.43 3.75 3.31
C TYR A 17 -44.56 5.19 3.82
N GLU A 18 -44.30 5.39 5.11
CA GLU A 18 -44.19 6.71 5.73
C GLU A 18 -42.72 7.11 5.89
N ILE A 19 -42.37 8.29 5.38
CA ILE A 19 -41.03 8.86 5.49
C ILE A 19 -41.13 10.23 6.19
N PRO A 20 -40.43 10.45 7.31
CA PRO A 20 -40.49 11.72 8.02
C PRO A 20 -39.78 12.83 7.23
N ILE A 21 -40.52 13.91 6.94
CA ILE A 21 -39.96 15.17 6.45
C ILE A 21 -39.52 15.98 7.68
N ARG A 22 -38.26 16.40 7.71
CA ARG A 22 -37.70 17.31 8.73
C ARG A 22 -36.93 18.43 8.02
N ARG A 23 -37.20 19.69 8.38
CA ARG A 23 -36.57 20.88 7.76
C ARG A 23 -36.63 20.86 6.22
N ASN A 24 -37.75 20.43 5.65
CA ASN A 24 -37.99 20.23 4.21
C ASN A 24 -37.05 19.21 3.52
N ALA A 25 -36.43 18.30 4.27
CA ALA A 25 -35.62 17.20 3.76
C ALA A 25 -36.15 15.85 4.27
N VAL A 26 -35.79 14.77 3.55
CA VAL A 26 -36.03 13.37 3.95
C VAL A 26 -34.70 12.63 4.06
N SER A 27 -34.59 11.68 4.97
CA SER A 27 -33.37 10.89 5.11
C SER A 27 -33.23 9.89 3.96
N ALA A 28 -32.12 9.96 3.22
CA ALA A 28 -31.79 8.97 2.19
C ALA A 28 -31.65 7.54 2.75
N MET A 29 -31.52 7.37 4.07
CA MET A 29 -31.53 6.05 4.73
C MET A 29 -32.94 5.50 4.95
N ASP A 30 -33.98 6.34 5.04
CA ASP A 30 -35.37 5.87 5.15
C ASP A 30 -35.85 5.25 3.83
N LEU A 31 -35.40 5.77 2.69
CA LEU A 31 -35.69 5.18 1.37
C LEU A 31 -35.20 3.73 1.23
N LYS A 32 -34.19 3.30 2.01
CA LYS A 32 -33.74 1.89 2.02
C LYS A 32 -34.74 0.92 2.66
N LYS A 33 -35.79 1.41 3.31
CA LYS A 33 -36.93 0.60 3.77
C LYS A 33 -37.76 0.11 2.58
N ILE A 34 -37.87 0.91 1.52
CA ILE A 34 -38.59 0.59 0.28
C ILE A 34 -37.78 -0.44 -0.51
N LYS A 35 -38.34 -1.64 -0.72
CA LYS A 35 -37.69 -2.77 -1.40
C LYS A 35 -38.67 -3.41 -2.38
N ALA A 36 -38.19 -3.79 -3.56
CA ALA A 36 -38.97 -4.55 -4.53
C ALA A 36 -38.58 -6.04 -4.54
N PRO A 37 -39.42 -6.92 -5.12
CA PRO A 37 -39.11 -8.34 -5.27
C PRO A 37 -37.80 -8.55 -6.06
N ARG A 38 -37.06 -9.61 -5.74
CA ARG A 38 -35.83 -9.98 -6.48
C ARG A 38 -36.12 -10.70 -7.80
N THR A 39 -37.35 -11.14 -8.01
CA THR A 39 -37.77 -11.99 -9.13
C THR A 39 -38.03 -11.10 -10.36
N GLY A 40 -37.38 -11.40 -11.49
CA GLY A 40 -37.53 -10.62 -12.73
C GLY A 40 -36.80 -9.27 -12.77
N THR A 41 -36.02 -8.90 -11.74
CA THR A 41 -35.23 -7.66 -11.68
C THR A 41 -33.75 -7.90 -11.97
N ASP A 42 -33.04 -6.94 -12.57
CA ASP A 42 -31.59 -7.02 -12.75
C ASP A 42 -30.87 -7.05 -11.37
N ARG A 43 -29.81 -7.85 -11.29
CA ARG A 43 -28.93 -7.94 -10.12
C ARG A 43 -28.19 -6.61 -9.85
N ALA A 44 -27.90 -5.81 -10.87
CA ALA A 44 -27.29 -4.48 -10.76
C ALA A 44 -28.20 -3.43 -10.11
N ASP A 45 -29.53 -3.60 -10.19
CA ASP A 45 -30.51 -2.71 -9.55
C ASP A 45 -30.51 -2.85 -8.03
N GLN A 46 -30.01 -3.97 -7.50
CA GLN A 46 -29.81 -4.22 -6.06
C GLN A 46 -31.09 -4.01 -5.22
N VAL A 47 -32.27 -4.27 -5.81
CA VAL A 47 -33.60 -3.89 -5.27
C VAL A 47 -33.88 -4.32 -3.81
N ALA A 48 -33.27 -5.41 -3.35
CA ALA A 48 -33.40 -5.90 -1.98
C ALA A 48 -32.51 -5.17 -0.95
N GLY A 49 -31.51 -4.41 -1.42
CA GLY A 49 -30.70 -3.49 -0.61
C GLY A 49 -31.41 -2.18 -0.26
N GLY A 50 -32.63 -1.99 -0.78
CA GLY A 50 -33.45 -0.80 -0.62
C GLY A 50 -33.30 0.20 -1.76
N LEU A 51 -34.29 1.08 -1.92
CA LEU A 51 -34.28 2.12 -2.94
C LEU A 51 -33.07 3.06 -2.75
N ARG A 52 -32.38 3.36 -3.86
CA ARG A 52 -31.18 4.20 -3.89
C ARG A 52 -31.51 5.58 -4.47
N VAL A 53 -31.03 6.65 -3.82
CA VAL A 53 -31.07 8.00 -4.41
C VAL A 53 -29.98 8.09 -5.49
N HIS A 54 -30.37 8.42 -6.71
CA HIS A 54 -29.45 8.67 -7.82
C HIS A 54 -29.49 10.16 -8.19
N ASP A 55 -28.53 10.92 -7.66
CA ASP A 55 -28.44 12.37 -7.83
C ASP A 55 -27.05 12.80 -8.39
N PRO A 56 -26.84 12.72 -9.72
CA PRO A 56 -25.58 13.06 -10.36
C PRO A 56 -25.20 14.55 -10.18
N GLY A 57 -24.20 14.77 -9.31
CA GLY A 57 -23.72 16.10 -8.93
C GLY A 57 -24.45 16.71 -7.73
N LEU A 58 -25.10 15.91 -6.88
CA LEU A 58 -25.73 16.32 -5.61
C LEU A 58 -26.67 17.53 -5.80
N ARG A 59 -27.52 17.46 -6.83
CA ARG A 59 -28.40 18.55 -7.25
C ARG A 59 -29.52 18.82 -6.25
N ASN A 60 -29.99 17.79 -5.54
CA ASN A 60 -31.08 17.85 -4.57
C ASN A 60 -30.75 17.07 -3.27
N THR A 61 -29.46 16.88 -2.98
CA THR A 61 -28.97 16.13 -1.82
C THR A 61 -28.27 17.06 -0.84
N THR A 62 -28.87 17.28 0.34
CA THR A 62 -28.20 17.92 1.47
C THR A 62 -27.28 16.92 2.18
N ILE A 63 -26.06 17.34 2.51
CA ILE A 63 -24.98 16.46 3.02
C ILE A 63 -24.55 16.77 4.45
N VAL A 64 -24.90 17.94 4.96
CA VAL A 64 -24.56 18.43 6.30
C VAL A 64 -25.70 19.32 6.79
N GLU A 65 -25.97 19.33 8.10
CA GLU A 65 -26.74 20.39 8.74
C GLU A 65 -25.75 21.45 9.23
N THR A 66 -25.91 22.69 8.78
CA THR A 66 -24.98 23.80 9.07
C THR A 66 -25.74 25.02 9.58
N ALA A 67 -25.09 25.80 10.43
CA ALA A 67 -25.58 27.10 10.89
C ALA A 67 -24.69 28.27 10.42
N ILE A 68 -23.82 28.06 9.43
CA ILE A 68 -22.80 29.04 8.99
C ILE A 68 -23.39 30.11 8.06
N SER A 69 -24.04 29.68 6.98
CA SER A 69 -24.59 30.58 5.96
C SER A 69 -25.95 30.11 5.44
N PHE A 70 -26.74 31.06 4.93
CA PHE A 70 -28.04 30.82 4.31
C PHE A 70 -28.26 31.79 3.16
N SER A 71 -28.83 31.32 2.04
CA SER A 71 -29.08 32.15 0.85
C SER A 71 -30.46 31.88 0.26
N ASP A 72 -31.22 32.93 0.01
CA ASP A 72 -32.55 32.91 -0.63
C ASP A 72 -32.56 33.98 -1.73
N TYR A 73 -32.42 33.56 -3.00
CA TYR A 73 -32.37 34.50 -4.13
C TYR A 73 -33.74 35.11 -4.46
N GLU A 74 -34.85 34.47 -4.06
CA GLU A 74 -36.20 34.98 -4.31
C GLU A 74 -36.50 36.19 -3.41
N ARG A 75 -35.82 36.24 -2.26
CA ARG A 75 -35.81 37.38 -1.33
C ARG A 75 -34.56 38.26 -1.43
N ASN A 76 -33.70 38.04 -2.43
CA ASN A 76 -32.42 38.73 -2.62
C ASN A 76 -31.52 38.72 -1.35
N LEU A 77 -31.54 37.62 -0.61
CA LEU A 77 -31.02 37.52 0.76
C LEU A 77 -29.81 36.57 0.85
N LEU A 78 -28.74 37.03 1.49
CA LEU A 78 -27.59 36.22 1.89
C LEU A 78 -27.25 36.56 3.34
N LEU A 79 -27.21 35.53 4.20
CA LEU A 79 -26.96 35.64 5.64
C LEU A 79 -25.71 34.86 6.05
N PHE A 80 -24.94 35.42 6.96
CA PHE A 80 -23.82 34.77 7.65
C PHE A 80 -24.08 34.79 9.16
N ARG A 81 -24.21 33.61 9.79
CA ARG A 81 -24.72 33.43 11.17
C ARG A 81 -26.02 34.22 11.50
N GLY A 82 -26.82 34.55 10.48
CA GLY A 82 -28.06 35.33 10.62
C GLY A 82 -27.92 36.84 10.34
N TYR A 83 -26.70 37.37 10.19
CA TYR A 83 -26.45 38.77 9.80
C TYR A 83 -26.51 38.94 8.28
N SER A 84 -27.10 40.03 7.79
CA SER A 84 -27.14 40.35 6.36
C SER A 84 -25.85 41.02 5.85
N LEU A 85 -25.70 41.07 4.52
CA LEU A 85 -24.58 41.73 3.85
C LEU A 85 -24.45 43.22 4.23
N GLU A 86 -25.58 43.90 4.44
CA GLU A 86 -25.65 45.31 4.85
C GLU A 86 -25.14 45.51 6.28
N GLN A 87 -25.50 44.60 7.20
CA GLN A 87 -25.07 44.66 8.59
C GLN A 87 -23.56 44.40 8.75
N LEU A 88 -22.99 43.62 7.83
CA LEU A 88 -21.57 43.27 7.81
C LEU A 88 -20.74 44.19 6.89
N TRP A 89 -21.34 45.17 6.21
CA TRP A 89 -20.69 45.91 5.12
C TRP A 89 -19.42 46.66 5.54
N GLU A 90 -19.36 47.11 6.80
CA GLU A 90 -18.18 47.78 7.39
C GLU A 90 -17.32 46.87 8.29
N SER A 91 -17.54 45.55 8.28
CA SER A 91 -16.72 44.56 8.98
C SER A 91 -15.36 44.34 8.31
N ASP A 92 -14.33 44.10 9.11
CA ASP A 92 -13.01 43.64 8.68
C ASP A 92 -12.94 42.12 8.51
N PHE A 93 -11.81 41.61 8.00
CA PHE A 93 -11.57 40.18 7.87
C PHE A 93 -11.69 39.45 9.22
N GLU A 94 -11.09 40.01 10.26
CA GLU A 94 -11.12 39.45 11.61
C GLU A 94 -12.54 39.38 12.18
N ASP A 95 -13.42 40.34 11.85
CA ASP A 95 -14.83 40.32 12.26
C ASP A 95 -15.60 39.18 11.60
N VAL A 96 -15.47 39.05 10.28
CA VAL A 96 -16.19 38.04 9.48
C VAL A 96 -15.64 36.63 9.72
N LEU A 97 -14.32 36.48 9.88
CA LEU A 97 -13.70 35.23 10.29
C LEU A 97 -14.17 34.82 11.69
N HIS A 98 -14.19 35.75 12.66
CA HIS A 98 -14.66 35.44 14.01
C HIS A 98 -16.12 34.99 14.00
N LEU A 99 -16.97 35.72 13.29
CA LEU A 99 -18.39 35.39 13.11
C LEU A 99 -18.60 34.01 12.48
N LEU A 100 -17.98 33.73 11.33
CA LEU A 100 -18.18 32.46 10.63
C LEU A 100 -17.65 31.27 11.44
N VAL A 101 -16.44 31.34 11.98
CA VAL A 101 -15.76 30.21 12.64
C VAL A 101 -16.28 29.97 14.06
N TRP A 102 -16.39 31.01 14.90
CA TRP A 102 -16.80 30.87 16.31
C TRP A 102 -18.29 31.19 16.56
N GLY A 103 -19.02 31.66 15.56
CA GLY A 103 -20.49 31.77 15.60
C GLY A 103 -21.04 33.06 16.23
N SER A 104 -20.18 34.02 16.57
CA SER A 104 -20.55 35.29 17.21
C SER A 104 -19.74 36.46 16.64
N TYR A 105 -20.34 37.65 16.56
CA TYR A 105 -19.62 38.86 16.17
C TYR A 105 -18.64 39.25 17.31
N PRO A 106 -17.37 39.55 17.05
CA PRO A 106 -16.39 39.75 18.10
C PRO A 106 -16.60 41.07 18.86
N THR A 107 -16.25 41.05 20.15
CA THR A 107 -15.94 42.27 20.90
C THR A 107 -14.58 42.83 20.47
N VAL A 108 -14.32 44.12 20.73
CA VAL A 108 -13.04 44.76 20.38
C VAL A 108 -11.81 44.02 20.94
N PRO A 109 -11.80 43.52 22.20
CA PRO A 109 -10.71 42.66 22.69
C PRO A 109 -10.51 41.39 21.86
N GLN A 110 -11.59 40.66 21.51
CA GLN A 110 -11.52 39.44 20.71
C GLN A 110 -11.01 39.71 19.29
N LYS A 111 -11.43 40.82 18.66
CA LYS A 111 -10.93 41.26 17.35
C LYS A 111 -9.42 41.52 17.40
N ASN A 112 -8.97 42.27 18.40
CA ASN A 112 -7.55 42.61 18.59
C ASN A 112 -6.71 41.34 18.88
N GLU A 113 -7.21 40.43 19.71
CA GLU A 113 -6.57 39.16 20.02
C GLU A 113 -6.46 38.25 18.79
N LEU A 114 -7.52 38.17 17.96
CA LEU A 114 -7.51 37.41 16.71
C LEU A 114 -6.55 38.01 15.68
N SER A 115 -6.54 39.34 15.51
CA SER A 115 -5.61 40.03 14.59
C SER A 115 -4.15 39.84 15.03
N HIS A 116 -3.88 39.88 16.34
CA HIS A 116 -2.57 39.53 16.91
C HIS A 116 -2.21 38.07 16.63
N LYS A 117 -3.07 37.11 17.00
CA LYS A 117 -2.84 35.67 16.78
C LYS A 117 -2.60 35.32 15.30
N LEU A 118 -3.35 35.93 14.38
CA LEU A 118 -3.13 35.79 12.94
C LEU A 118 -1.77 36.35 12.52
N THR A 119 -1.39 37.54 13.00
CA THR A 119 -0.12 38.17 12.63
C THR A 119 1.09 37.40 13.15
N GLU A 120 1.06 36.92 14.40
CA GLU A 120 2.12 36.07 14.95
C GLU A 120 2.21 34.73 14.18
N ALA A 121 1.08 34.13 13.81
CA ALA A 121 1.05 32.93 12.98
C ALA A 121 1.56 33.16 11.55
N MET A 122 1.49 34.40 11.01
CA MET A 122 2.14 34.73 9.73
C MET A 122 3.65 34.89 9.90
N LEU A 123 4.09 35.52 10.99
CA LEU A 123 5.51 35.69 11.33
C LEU A 123 6.20 34.35 11.64
N ALA A 124 5.44 33.33 12.04
CA ALA A 124 5.93 31.97 12.29
C ALA A 124 6.09 31.10 11.04
N VAL A 125 5.73 31.57 9.83
CA VAL A 125 5.87 30.79 8.59
C VAL A 125 7.36 30.72 8.18
N PRO A 126 8.00 29.53 8.10
CA PRO A 126 9.45 29.44 7.91
C PRO A 126 9.96 29.89 6.53
N ASP A 127 11.20 30.40 6.48
CA ASP A 127 11.90 30.79 5.25
C ASP A 127 12.03 29.66 4.21
N ASP A 128 11.96 28.39 4.63
CA ASP A 128 11.92 27.25 3.71
C ASP A 128 10.68 27.26 2.80
N VAL A 129 9.57 27.88 3.23
CA VAL A 129 8.37 28.11 2.40
C VAL A 129 8.68 29.10 1.28
N GLN A 130 9.35 30.22 1.62
CA GLN A 130 9.83 31.19 0.62
C GLN A 130 10.83 30.54 -0.34
N ARG A 131 11.85 29.83 0.18
CA ARG A 131 12.86 29.14 -0.64
C ARG A 131 12.24 28.07 -1.55
N THR A 132 11.22 27.35 -1.07
CA THR A 132 10.46 26.38 -1.89
C THR A 132 9.76 27.07 -3.06
N ILE A 133 9.04 28.18 -2.82
CA ILE A 133 8.36 28.94 -3.88
C ILE A 133 9.37 29.55 -4.86
N GLN A 134 10.47 30.10 -4.37
CA GLN A 134 11.51 30.76 -5.18
C GLN A 134 12.37 29.79 -6.00
N SER A 135 12.46 28.50 -5.62
CA SER A 135 13.14 27.48 -6.42
C SER A 135 12.37 27.05 -7.69
N LEU A 136 11.09 27.41 -7.79
CA LEU A 136 10.25 27.17 -8.96
C LEU A 136 10.24 28.41 -9.88
N PRO A 137 10.12 28.28 -11.21
CA PRO A 137 10.14 29.43 -12.12
C PRO A 137 9.03 30.45 -11.81
N ASN A 138 9.36 31.74 -11.79
CA ASN A 138 8.37 32.82 -11.59
C ASN A 138 7.30 32.88 -12.70
N THR A 139 7.60 32.36 -13.89
CA THR A 139 6.65 32.17 -15.00
C THR A 139 5.62 31.05 -14.76
N SER A 140 5.76 30.26 -13.69
CA SER A 140 4.82 29.18 -13.37
C SER A 140 3.40 29.69 -13.15
N SER A 141 2.41 28.83 -13.39
CA SER A 141 1.03 29.08 -12.97
C SER A 141 0.97 29.19 -11.43
N PRO A 142 0.09 30.03 -10.85
CA PRO A 142 0.03 30.19 -9.39
C PRO A 142 -0.38 28.90 -8.65
N LEU A 143 -1.17 28.03 -9.27
CA LEU A 143 -1.68 26.80 -8.65
C LEU A 143 -0.56 25.90 -8.08
N PRO A 144 0.42 25.42 -8.87
CA PRO A 144 1.52 24.61 -8.34
C PRO A 144 2.40 25.37 -7.34
N LEU A 145 2.60 26.68 -7.50
CA LEU A 145 3.39 27.49 -6.56
C LEU A 145 2.72 27.54 -5.17
N ILE A 146 1.40 27.75 -5.12
CA ILE A 146 0.62 27.78 -3.87
C ILE A 146 0.56 26.40 -3.24
N VAL A 147 0.37 25.34 -4.02
CA VAL A 147 0.35 23.95 -3.52
C VAL A 147 1.72 23.56 -2.96
N ALA A 148 2.83 23.97 -3.61
CA ALA A 148 4.19 23.76 -3.10
C ALA A 148 4.42 24.53 -1.79
N GLY A 149 4.03 25.81 -1.74
CA GLY A 149 4.12 26.64 -0.53
C GLY A 149 3.37 26.06 0.67
N LEU A 150 2.10 25.68 0.49
CA LEU A 150 1.31 25.05 1.56
C LEU A 150 1.82 23.66 1.95
N SER A 151 2.37 22.90 1.00
CA SER A 151 3.02 21.63 1.31
C SER A 151 4.29 21.83 2.16
N ALA A 152 5.04 22.91 1.94
CA ALA A 152 6.17 23.29 2.79
C ALA A 152 5.71 23.80 4.17
N CYS A 153 4.62 24.57 4.25
CA CYS A 153 3.99 24.96 5.52
C CYS A 153 3.61 23.73 6.36
N LEU A 154 2.97 22.72 5.75
CA LEU A 154 2.57 21.50 6.44
C LEU A 154 3.76 20.58 6.77
N ALA A 155 4.77 20.50 5.90
CA ALA A 155 5.99 19.75 6.17
C ALA A 155 6.81 20.34 7.35
N SER A 156 6.66 21.64 7.61
CA SER A 156 7.27 22.31 8.77
C SER A 156 6.50 22.06 10.08
N HIS A 157 5.27 21.55 10.01
CA HIS A 157 4.37 21.33 11.16
C HIS A 157 3.80 19.90 11.12
N PRO A 158 4.65 18.85 11.27
CA PRO A 158 4.22 17.45 11.19
C PRO A 158 3.28 17.04 12.35
N ASP A 159 3.27 17.81 13.43
CA ASP A 159 2.33 17.73 14.55
C ASP A 159 0.87 18.02 14.12
N MET A 160 0.66 18.87 13.11
CA MET A 160 -0.68 19.15 12.56
C MET A 160 -1.30 17.96 11.83
N ILE A 161 -0.55 16.88 11.53
CA ILE A 161 -0.99 15.76 10.70
C ILE A 161 -1.53 14.62 11.58
N PRO A 162 -2.86 14.35 11.60
CA PRO A 162 -3.44 13.37 12.53
C PRO A 162 -2.94 11.94 12.32
N ALA A 163 -2.57 11.58 11.09
CA ALA A 163 -1.97 10.27 10.79
C ALA A 163 -0.52 10.10 11.27
N SER A 164 0.14 11.19 11.68
CA SER A 164 1.52 11.23 12.20
C SER A 164 1.59 11.51 13.70
N HIS A 165 0.50 12.00 14.31
CA HIS A 165 0.46 12.47 15.71
C HIS A 165 -0.68 11.77 16.49
N ASP A 166 -1.91 12.30 16.46
CA ASP A 166 -3.12 11.59 16.92
C ASP A 166 -4.25 11.72 15.89
N ALA A 167 -4.79 10.57 15.47
CA ALA A 167 -5.86 10.44 14.49
C ALA A 167 -7.20 11.08 14.93
N ASN A 168 -7.36 11.48 16.20
CA ASN A 168 -8.53 12.19 16.71
C ASN A 168 -8.21 13.62 17.20
N MET A 169 -7.01 14.17 17.00
CA MET A 169 -6.56 15.42 17.66
C MET A 169 -7.54 16.60 17.52
N TYR A 170 -8.18 16.79 16.36
CA TYR A 170 -9.18 17.86 16.13
C TYR A 170 -10.61 17.47 16.51
N ARG A 171 -10.89 16.18 16.66
CA ARG A 171 -12.25 15.66 16.72
C ARG A 171 -12.85 15.87 18.10
N ASN A 172 -13.92 16.66 18.18
CA ASN A 172 -14.49 17.17 19.43
C ASN A 172 -13.50 17.98 20.30
N ASN A 173 -12.39 18.47 19.74
CA ASN A 173 -11.36 19.22 20.47
C ASN A 173 -11.27 20.66 19.90
N PRO A 174 -11.91 21.65 20.54
CA PRO A 174 -11.90 23.02 20.05
C PRO A 174 -10.51 23.67 20.04
N GLU A 175 -9.62 23.35 20.99
CA GLU A 175 -8.36 24.07 21.16
C GLU A 175 -7.38 23.79 20.01
N ASP A 176 -7.13 22.52 19.70
CA ASP A 176 -6.28 22.14 18.57
C ASP A 176 -6.90 22.52 17.23
N THR A 177 -8.23 22.43 17.12
CA THR A 177 -9.00 22.84 15.93
C THR A 177 -8.84 24.35 15.67
N ASP A 178 -8.98 25.17 16.69
CA ASP A 178 -8.93 26.63 16.57
C ASP A 178 -7.49 27.13 16.33
N ARG A 179 -6.49 26.49 16.95
CA ARG A 179 -5.07 26.73 16.66
C ARG A 179 -4.73 26.42 15.20
N ALA A 180 -5.14 25.24 14.71
CA ALA A 180 -4.87 24.81 13.33
C ALA A 180 -5.58 25.68 12.28
N ILE A 181 -6.75 26.26 12.59
CA ILE A 181 -7.44 27.23 11.72
C ILE A 181 -6.64 28.52 11.59
N ILE A 182 -6.22 29.12 12.71
CA ILE A 182 -5.43 30.36 12.71
C ILE A 182 -4.13 30.17 11.92
N GLN A 183 -3.43 29.06 12.16
CA GLN A 183 -2.19 28.68 11.48
C GLN A 183 -2.39 28.42 9.98
N THR A 184 -3.51 27.80 9.58
CA THR A 184 -3.86 27.59 8.15
C THR A 184 -4.17 28.90 7.43
N VAL A 185 -4.95 29.78 8.07
CA VAL A 185 -5.31 31.10 7.51
C VAL A 185 -4.07 31.97 7.32
N ALA A 186 -3.20 32.03 8.34
CA ALA A 186 -1.94 32.76 8.27
C ALA A 186 -0.96 32.17 7.24
N SER A 187 -0.80 30.85 7.20
CA SER A 187 0.03 30.16 6.20
C SER A 187 -0.43 30.48 4.77
N TYR A 188 -1.76 30.50 4.54
CA TYR A 188 -2.30 30.85 3.22
C TYR A 188 -2.01 32.31 2.84
N ALA A 189 -2.12 33.25 3.77
CA ALA A 189 -1.82 34.66 3.53
C ALA A 189 -0.36 34.88 3.10
N VAL A 190 0.59 34.25 3.80
CA VAL A 190 2.02 34.34 3.49
C VAL A 190 2.35 33.66 2.16
N VAL A 191 1.84 32.44 1.92
CA VAL A 191 2.04 31.73 0.64
C VAL A 191 1.45 32.51 -0.53
N PHE A 192 0.26 33.09 -0.41
CA PHE A 192 -0.34 33.90 -1.47
C PHE A 192 0.48 35.17 -1.77
N GLY A 193 0.98 35.84 -0.73
CA GLY A 193 1.88 36.98 -0.85
C GLY A 193 3.19 36.63 -1.56
N LEU A 194 3.87 35.57 -1.09
CA LEU A 194 5.09 35.03 -1.69
C LEU A 194 4.90 34.70 -3.17
N VAL A 195 3.79 34.02 -3.53
CA VAL A 195 3.50 33.66 -4.92
C VAL A 195 3.23 34.88 -5.79
N ASN A 196 2.43 35.87 -5.32
CA ASN A 196 2.17 37.07 -6.11
C ASN A 196 3.45 37.90 -6.32
N SER A 197 4.25 38.09 -5.27
CA SER A 197 5.51 38.82 -5.33
C SER A 197 6.53 38.13 -6.24
N HIS A 198 6.73 36.81 -6.09
CA HIS A 198 7.63 36.01 -6.92
C HIS A 198 7.27 36.07 -8.40
N ARG A 199 5.99 35.86 -8.76
CA ARG A 199 5.52 35.94 -10.16
C ARG A 199 5.72 37.33 -10.79
N LYS A 200 5.63 38.40 -9.99
CA LYS A 200 5.87 39.78 -10.43
C LYS A 200 7.35 40.21 -10.36
N GLY A 201 8.25 39.35 -9.88
CA GLY A 201 9.66 39.69 -9.69
C GLY A 201 9.92 40.72 -8.57
N LEU A 202 8.96 40.88 -7.65
CA LEU A 202 9.04 41.82 -6.54
C LEU A 202 9.74 41.19 -5.34
N GLN A 203 10.46 41.99 -4.56
CA GLN A 203 10.93 41.55 -3.25
C GLN A 203 9.73 41.37 -2.31
N PHE A 204 9.66 40.21 -1.66
CA PHE A 204 8.61 39.91 -0.69
C PHE A 204 8.76 40.84 0.53
N THR A 205 7.67 41.49 0.94
CA THR A 205 7.63 42.31 2.15
C THR A 205 6.96 41.51 3.27
N PRO A 206 7.66 41.19 4.38
CA PRO A 206 7.09 40.44 5.50
C PRO A 206 5.85 41.09 6.13
N PRO A 207 4.98 40.30 6.78
CA PRO A 207 3.89 40.80 7.62
C PRO A 207 4.46 41.61 8.80
N ALA A 208 3.66 42.49 9.38
CA ALA A 208 4.04 43.26 10.57
C ALA A 208 2.88 43.44 11.55
N ARG A 209 3.24 43.52 12.83
CA ARG A 209 2.33 43.87 13.94
C ARG A 209 1.73 45.28 13.75
N GLY A 210 0.50 45.48 14.22
CA GLY A 210 -0.20 46.77 14.13
C GLY A 210 -0.80 47.10 12.76
N ARG A 211 -0.91 46.10 11.87
CA ARG A 211 -1.66 46.15 10.60
C ARG A 211 -2.78 45.13 10.66
N SER A 212 -3.92 45.43 10.04
CA SER A 212 -4.99 44.44 9.81
C SER A 212 -4.53 43.30 8.91
N TYR A 213 -5.25 42.17 8.94
CA TYR A 213 -4.99 41.02 8.08
C TYR A 213 -4.88 41.39 6.59
N TYR A 214 -5.77 42.25 6.06
CA TYR A 214 -5.74 42.65 4.66
C TYR A 214 -4.70 43.73 4.32
N GLU A 215 -4.31 44.60 5.26
CA GLU A 215 -3.12 45.44 5.04
C GLU A 215 -1.86 44.58 4.93
N ASN A 216 -1.68 43.60 5.81
CA ASN A 216 -0.58 42.64 5.70
C ASN A 216 -0.64 41.85 4.38
N LEU A 217 -1.83 41.44 3.92
CA LEU A 217 -2.00 40.77 2.63
C LEU A 217 -1.59 41.68 1.44
N PHE A 218 -1.97 42.96 1.46
CA PHE A 218 -1.59 43.92 0.41
C PHE A 218 -0.09 44.22 0.41
N MET A 219 0.54 44.36 1.58
CA MET A 219 2.00 44.51 1.70
C MET A 219 2.72 43.27 1.16
N MET A 220 2.33 42.07 1.61
CA MET A 220 2.95 40.79 1.21
C MET A 220 2.78 40.44 -0.28
N THR A 221 1.72 40.94 -0.92
CA THR A 221 1.47 40.77 -2.36
C THR A 221 2.08 41.89 -3.22
N GLY A 222 2.65 42.95 -2.63
CA GLY A 222 3.17 44.10 -3.35
C GLY A 222 2.11 45.03 -3.95
N LEU A 223 0.87 44.98 -3.44
CA LEU A 223 -0.23 45.86 -3.85
C LEU A 223 -0.20 47.19 -3.08
N VAL A 224 0.89 47.93 -3.26
CA VAL A 224 1.15 49.22 -2.61
C VAL A 224 1.33 50.34 -3.64
N ASP A 225 0.98 51.57 -3.27
CA ASP A 225 1.38 52.75 -4.04
C ASP A 225 2.91 52.94 -3.97
N SER A 226 3.53 53.21 -5.11
CA SER A 226 4.99 53.25 -5.26
C SER A 226 5.66 54.50 -4.69
N LYS A 227 4.88 55.51 -4.29
CA LYS A 227 5.40 56.75 -3.66
C LYS A 227 5.34 56.70 -2.14
N THR A 228 4.34 56.01 -1.59
CA THR A 228 4.03 55.96 -0.16
C THR A 228 4.37 54.63 0.50
N GLY A 229 4.58 53.56 -0.28
CA GLY A 229 4.88 52.22 0.22
C GLY A 229 3.73 51.61 1.03
N ARG A 230 2.49 52.06 0.82
CA ARG A 230 1.29 51.67 1.57
C ARG A 230 0.17 51.17 0.64
N PRO A 231 -0.75 50.33 1.13
CA PRO A 231 -1.95 49.96 0.39
C PRO A 231 -2.78 51.18 0.01
N ASP A 232 -3.32 51.19 -1.21
CA ASP A 232 -4.32 52.17 -1.61
C ASP A 232 -5.61 51.96 -0.80
N ARG A 233 -6.13 53.04 -0.18
CA ARG A 233 -7.27 52.97 0.75
C ARG A 233 -8.57 52.55 0.07
N VAL A 234 -8.81 52.97 -1.16
CA VAL A 234 -10.01 52.63 -1.91
C VAL A 234 -9.96 51.17 -2.31
N LYS A 235 -8.85 50.72 -2.90
CA LYS A 235 -8.62 49.32 -3.30
C LYS A 235 -8.69 48.35 -2.11
N LEU A 236 -8.12 48.73 -0.96
CA LEU A 236 -8.20 47.95 0.27
C LEU A 236 -9.65 47.85 0.78
N SER A 237 -10.39 48.96 0.82
CA SER A 237 -11.82 48.99 1.18
C SER A 237 -12.67 48.15 0.22
N CYS A 238 -12.41 48.21 -1.08
CA CYS A 238 -13.08 47.40 -2.09
C CYS A 238 -12.78 45.90 -1.92
N PHE A 239 -11.55 45.51 -1.59
CA PHE A 239 -11.19 44.13 -1.29
C PHE A 239 -11.88 43.61 -0.02
N ARG A 240 -11.92 44.43 1.04
CA ARG A 240 -12.63 44.13 2.29
C ARG A 240 -14.13 43.92 2.03
N ARG A 241 -14.79 44.86 1.35
CA ARG A 241 -16.23 44.76 1.03
C ARG A 241 -16.55 43.58 0.13
N PHE A 242 -15.72 43.30 -0.88
CA PHE A 242 -15.88 42.10 -1.72
C PHE A 242 -15.66 40.80 -0.92
N SER A 243 -14.76 40.81 0.08
CA SER A 243 -14.51 39.62 0.90
C SER A 243 -15.76 39.14 1.66
N ILE A 244 -16.65 40.05 2.07
CA ILE A 244 -17.93 39.71 2.72
C ILE A 244 -18.78 38.89 1.75
N LEU A 245 -18.95 39.38 0.52
CA LEU A 245 -19.71 38.75 -0.57
C LEU A 245 -19.15 37.39 -1.02
N ASN A 246 -17.92 37.07 -0.63
CA ASN A 246 -17.19 35.86 -1.02
C ASN A 246 -16.70 35.01 0.18
N SER A 247 -17.05 35.39 1.41
CA SER A 247 -16.53 34.81 2.66
C SER A 247 -16.94 33.35 2.83
N ASP A 248 -18.22 33.06 2.60
CA ASP A 248 -18.76 31.73 2.40
C ASP A 248 -19.83 31.71 1.29
N HIS A 249 -20.19 30.52 0.81
CA HIS A 249 -21.35 30.32 -0.07
C HIS A 249 -22.01 28.94 0.14
N GLY A 250 -21.98 28.44 1.38
CA GLY A 250 -22.48 27.11 1.76
C GLY A 250 -21.69 25.99 1.10
N MET A 251 -22.38 24.91 0.70
CA MET A 251 -21.80 23.71 0.06
C MET A 251 -21.36 23.94 -1.41
N ALA A 252 -20.73 25.09 -1.70
CA ALA A 252 -20.00 25.32 -2.94
C ALA A 252 -18.83 24.33 -3.07
N LEU A 253 -18.36 24.09 -4.30
CA LEU A 253 -17.40 23.01 -4.59
C LEU A 253 -16.12 23.07 -3.74
N THR A 254 -15.58 24.26 -3.47
CA THR A 254 -14.43 24.48 -2.58
C THR A 254 -14.66 23.95 -1.16
N VAL A 255 -15.82 24.25 -0.58
CA VAL A 255 -16.21 23.79 0.76
C VAL A 255 -16.49 22.29 0.74
N PHE A 256 -17.21 21.79 -0.26
CA PHE A 256 -17.50 20.37 -0.39
C PHE A 256 -16.22 19.53 -0.59
N SER A 257 -15.26 19.99 -1.39
CA SER A 257 -13.97 19.33 -1.58
C SER A 257 -13.11 19.36 -0.31
N ALA A 258 -13.13 20.45 0.47
CA ALA A 258 -12.51 20.47 1.79
C ALA A 258 -13.18 19.45 2.74
N LEU A 259 -14.51 19.40 2.80
CA LEU A 259 -15.26 18.47 3.65
C LEU A 259 -15.13 17.00 3.21
N ALA A 260 -14.95 16.73 1.92
CA ALA A 260 -14.65 15.38 1.41
C ALA A 260 -13.34 14.86 2.01
N THR A 261 -12.28 15.69 2.01
CA THR A 261 -10.99 15.37 2.64
C THR A 261 -11.10 15.37 4.18
N ALA A 262 -11.82 16.33 4.79
CA ALA A 262 -12.08 16.36 6.23
C ALA A 262 -12.82 15.10 6.74
N SER A 263 -13.58 14.43 5.88
CA SER A 263 -14.31 13.21 6.22
C SER A 263 -13.44 12.00 6.57
N SER A 264 -12.13 12.06 6.29
CA SER A 264 -11.09 11.15 6.78
C SER A 264 -10.28 11.72 7.98
N LEU A 265 -10.84 12.67 8.74
CA LEU A 265 -10.20 13.37 9.86
C LEU A 265 -8.89 14.06 9.48
N THR A 266 -8.84 14.63 8.28
CA THR A 266 -7.63 15.23 7.70
C THR A 266 -7.45 16.69 8.11
N ASP A 267 -6.18 17.11 8.21
CA ASP A 267 -5.75 18.44 8.64
C ASP A 267 -6.27 19.59 7.75
N PRO A 268 -6.36 20.83 8.27
CA PRO A 268 -6.97 21.93 7.54
C PRO A 268 -6.13 22.43 6.35
N ILE A 269 -4.81 22.23 6.33
CA ILE A 269 -3.94 22.64 5.20
C ILE A 269 -4.14 21.69 4.02
N SER A 270 -4.17 20.37 4.24
CA SER A 270 -4.50 19.36 3.22
C SER A 270 -5.94 19.51 2.70
N CYS A 271 -6.89 19.85 3.58
CA CYS A 271 -8.25 20.21 3.17
C CYS A 271 -8.26 21.47 2.27
N LEU A 272 -7.47 22.49 2.62
CA LEU A 272 -7.31 23.71 1.82
C LEU A 272 -6.62 23.45 0.47
N ILE A 273 -5.59 22.60 0.42
CA ILE A 273 -4.95 22.14 -0.85
C ILE A 273 -5.98 21.45 -1.75
N THR A 274 -6.86 20.63 -1.18
CA THR A 274 -7.98 20.02 -1.94
C THR A 274 -8.96 21.08 -2.45
N ALA A 275 -9.31 22.06 -1.62
CA ALA A 275 -10.17 23.17 -2.02
C ALA A 275 -9.54 24.02 -3.16
N ILE A 276 -8.24 24.33 -3.08
CA ILE A 276 -7.47 25.05 -4.11
C ILE A 276 -7.54 24.32 -5.46
N GLY A 277 -7.28 23.01 -5.46
CA GLY A 277 -7.39 22.20 -6.68
C GLY A 277 -8.80 22.24 -7.30
N SER A 278 -9.84 22.26 -6.47
CA SER A 278 -11.23 22.39 -6.93
C SER A 278 -11.59 23.82 -7.40
N ALA A 279 -11.00 24.86 -6.81
CA ALA A 279 -11.23 26.26 -7.15
C ALA A 279 -10.75 26.58 -8.57
N TRP A 280 -9.59 26.07 -8.96
CA TRP A 280 -9.01 26.28 -10.29
C TRP A 280 -9.79 25.64 -11.44
N GLY A 281 -10.80 24.81 -11.16
CA GLY A 281 -11.69 24.25 -12.17
C GLY A 281 -12.47 25.35 -12.92
N PRO A 282 -12.59 25.29 -14.25
CA PRO A 282 -13.26 26.34 -15.04
C PRO A 282 -14.78 26.39 -14.85
N LEU A 283 -15.37 25.46 -14.07
CA LEU A 283 -16.77 25.46 -13.65
C LEU A 283 -16.97 25.95 -12.20
N HIS A 284 -15.91 26.48 -11.57
CA HIS A 284 -15.92 27.15 -10.27
C HIS A 284 -15.10 28.46 -10.38
N PHE A 285 -14.21 28.83 -9.45
CA PHE A 285 -13.46 30.11 -9.52
C PHE A 285 -12.64 30.29 -10.81
N GLY A 286 -12.17 29.21 -11.44
CA GLY A 286 -11.54 29.24 -12.76
C GLY A 286 -12.45 29.74 -13.90
N ALA A 287 -13.76 29.91 -13.65
CA ALA A 287 -14.69 30.59 -14.55
C ALA A 287 -14.29 32.06 -14.77
N THR A 288 -13.66 32.73 -13.81
CA THR A 288 -13.19 34.13 -13.96
C THR A 288 -12.14 34.25 -15.08
N ALA A 289 -11.02 33.52 -14.96
CA ALA A 289 -10.00 33.46 -16.00
C ALA A 289 -10.54 32.94 -17.36
N SER A 290 -11.61 32.14 -17.35
CA SER A 290 -12.29 31.67 -18.57
C SER A 290 -13.20 32.74 -19.20
N ALA A 291 -13.85 33.56 -18.38
CA ALA A 291 -14.65 34.71 -18.80
C ALA A 291 -13.74 35.82 -19.36
N GLN A 292 -12.59 36.12 -18.75
CA GLN A 292 -11.63 37.07 -19.32
C GLN A 292 -11.07 36.64 -20.69
N ARG A 293 -10.72 35.35 -20.85
CA ARG A 293 -10.32 34.81 -22.16
C ARG A 293 -11.47 34.89 -23.18
N THR A 294 -12.72 34.72 -22.72
CA THR A 294 -13.93 34.88 -23.55
C THR A 294 -14.11 36.34 -24.00
N LEU A 295 -14.05 37.30 -23.08
CA LEU A 295 -14.13 38.73 -23.37
C LEU A 295 -13.05 39.17 -24.36
N LYS A 296 -11.80 38.78 -24.13
CA LYS A 296 -10.67 39.05 -25.04
C LYS A 296 -10.85 38.39 -26.42
N GLY A 297 -11.49 37.21 -26.48
CA GLY A 297 -11.80 36.51 -27.72
C GLY A 297 -13.02 37.04 -28.49
N ILE A 298 -13.94 37.75 -27.82
CA ILE A 298 -15.02 38.51 -28.47
C ILE A 298 -14.48 39.84 -29.00
N GLY A 299 -13.68 40.56 -28.20
CA GLY A 299 -12.95 41.76 -28.56
C GLY A 299 -13.83 43.00 -28.74
N HIS A 300 -14.72 42.98 -29.74
CA HIS A 300 -15.58 44.09 -30.12
C HIS A 300 -17.07 43.75 -29.92
N PRO A 301 -17.93 44.73 -29.54
CA PRO A 301 -19.36 44.49 -29.29
C PRO A 301 -20.13 43.89 -30.48
N GLU A 302 -19.72 44.17 -31.72
CA GLU A 302 -20.32 43.62 -32.94
C GLU A 302 -20.23 42.08 -33.02
N ASN A 303 -19.27 41.45 -32.32
CA ASN A 303 -19.13 40.01 -32.27
C ASN A 303 -20.08 39.33 -31.26
N ILE A 304 -20.77 40.09 -30.39
CA ILE A 304 -21.65 39.54 -29.33
C ILE A 304 -22.77 38.65 -29.89
N PRO A 305 -23.55 39.05 -30.93
CA PRO A 305 -24.62 38.20 -31.47
C PRO A 305 -24.10 36.86 -32.00
N ARG A 306 -22.96 36.88 -32.70
CA ARG A 306 -22.30 35.67 -33.22
C ARG A 306 -21.78 34.77 -32.11
N TYR A 307 -21.30 35.34 -31.00
CA TYR A 307 -20.91 34.57 -29.82
C TYR A 307 -22.13 33.94 -29.13
N ILE A 308 -23.17 34.74 -28.86
CA ILE A 308 -24.43 34.27 -28.26
C ILE A 308 -25.05 33.14 -29.07
N GLN A 309 -25.05 33.21 -30.41
CA GLN A 309 -25.59 32.13 -31.24
C GLN A 309 -24.80 30.82 -31.11
N LYS A 310 -23.47 30.88 -30.91
CA LYS A 310 -22.66 29.68 -30.59
C LYS A 310 -22.98 29.10 -29.20
N VAL A 311 -23.31 29.95 -28.21
CA VAL A 311 -23.78 29.51 -26.89
C VAL A 311 -25.14 28.79 -27.02
N LYS A 312 -26.08 29.39 -27.76
CA LYS A 312 -27.43 28.83 -28.00
C LYS A 312 -27.39 27.49 -28.74
N GLN A 313 -26.40 27.29 -29.61
CA GLN A 313 -26.09 26.01 -30.28
C GLN A 313 -25.37 24.98 -29.39
N GLY A 314 -24.93 25.34 -28.18
CA GLY A 314 -24.16 24.46 -27.30
C GLY A 314 -22.69 24.29 -27.68
N HIS A 315 -22.19 24.99 -28.72
CA HIS A 315 -20.80 24.90 -29.18
C HIS A 315 -19.80 25.49 -28.17
N VAL A 316 -20.22 26.46 -27.35
CA VAL A 316 -19.41 27.09 -26.29
C VAL A 316 -20.28 27.37 -25.06
N LYS A 317 -19.65 27.54 -23.89
CA LYS A 317 -20.31 28.04 -22.68
C LYS A 317 -19.94 29.50 -22.43
N LEU A 318 -20.94 30.32 -22.10
CA LEU A 318 -20.71 31.65 -21.54
C LEU A 318 -20.36 31.50 -20.05
N PHE A 319 -19.09 31.71 -19.71
CA PHE A 319 -18.63 31.63 -18.31
C PHE A 319 -19.11 32.84 -17.50
N GLY A 320 -19.48 32.61 -16.24
CA GLY A 320 -20.09 33.62 -15.37
C GLY A 320 -21.62 33.78 -15.51
N PHE A 321 -22.28 32.97 -16.34
CA PHE A 321 -23.74 33.00 -16.50
C PHE A 321 -24.43 31.74 -15.95
N GLY A 322 -25.55 31.96 -15.27
CA GLY A 322 -26.28 30.97 -14.49
C GLY A 322 -25.61 30.64 -13.16
N HIS A 323 -26.38 30.05 -12.23
CA HIS A 323 -25.88 29.61 -10.94
C HIS A 323 -26.53 28.28 -10.50
N ARG A 324 -25.88 27.55 -9.58
CA ARG A 324 -26.41 26.29 -9.02
C ARG A 324 -27.67 26.58 -8.20
N SER A 325 -27.54 27.44 -7.20
CA SER A 325 -28.57 27.73 -6.19
C SER A 325 -29.50 28.89 -6.56
N TYR A 326 -29.07 29.79 -7.45
CA TYR A 326 -29.86 30.97 -7.84
C TYR A 326 -30.53 30.73 -9.19
N LYS A 327 -31.78 31.16 -9.35
CA LYS A 327 -32.56 31.06 -10.60
C LYS A 327 -33.04 32.42 -11.12
N GLY A 328 -33.02 33.44 -10.26
CA GLY A 328 -33.01 34.86 -10.66
C GLY A 328 -31.60 35.45 -10.64
N ILE A 329 -31.53 36.76 -10.43
CA ILE A 329 -30.29 37.52 -10.25
C ILE A 329 -29.53 37.03 -9.00
N ASP A 330 -28.20 37.01 -9.07
CA ASP A 330 -27.33 36.69 -7.92
C ASP A 330 -27.31 37.89 -6.95
N PRO A 331 -27.69 37.75 -5.66
CA PRO A 331 -27.83 38.86 -4.72
C PRO A 331 -26.54 39.63 -4.45
N ARG A 332 -25.39 39.06 -4.83
CA ARG A 332 -24.09 39.73 -4.73
C ARG A 332 -23.88 40.78 -5.83
N VAL A 333 -24.49 40.62 -7.01
CA VAL A 333 -24.17 41.42 -8.21
C VAL A 333 -24.40 42.93 -7.99
N PRO A 334 -25.51 43.42 -7.42
CA PRO A 334 -25.68 44.86 -7.16
C PRO A 334 -24.63 45.44 -6.19
N ARG A 335 -24.20 44.64 -5.21
CA ARG A 335 -23.14 45.02 -4.25
C ARG A 335 -21.75 45.01 -4.91
N ILE A 336 -21.51 44.11 -5.86
CA ILE A 336 -20.29 44.10 -6.68
C ILE A 336 -20.27 45.30 -7.63
N GLN A 337 -21.38 45.67 -8.25
CA GLN A 337 -21.48 46.85 -9.12
C GLN A 337 -21.13 48.14 -8.36
N SER A 338 -21.65 48.33 -7.15
CA SER A 338 -21.25 49.44 -6.27
C SER A 338 -19.75 49.45 -5.92
N ILE A 339 -19.11 48.29 -5.78
CA ILE A 339 -17.64 48.20 -5.60
C ILE A 339 -16.88 48.56 -6.88
N LEU A 340 -17.44 48.28 -8.07
CA LEU A 340 -16.84 48.62 -9.36
C LEU A 340 -16.97 50.12 -9.69
N GLU A 341 -18.02 50.79 -9.19
CA GLU A 341 -18.21 52.24 -9.26
C GLU A 341 -17.11 52.96 -8.44
N ASP A 342 -16.86 52.53 -7.21
CA ASP A 342 -15.76 53.05 -6.36
C ASP A 342 -14.35 52.83 -6.95
N LEU A 343 -14.22 51.96 -7.95
CA LEU A 343 -12.95 51.64 -8.64
C LEU A 343 -12.81 52.36 -10.00
N ASP A 344 -13.73 53.25 -10.36
CA ASP A 344 -13.77 54.07 -11.59
C ASP A 344 -13.49 53.29 -12.89
N LEU A 345 -14.14 52.14 -13.05
CA LEU A 345 -14.02 51.30 -14.25
C LEU A 345 -14.83 51.81 -15.45
N VAL A 346 -15.29 53.06 -15.44
CA VAL A 346 -16.17 53.65 -16.48
C VAL A 346 -15.51 53.61 -17.86
N ALA A 347 -14.18 53.71 -17.93
CA ALA A 347 -13.40 53.66 -19.17
C ALA A 347 -12.90 52.26 -19.59
N ASP A 348 -13.09 51.22 -18.76
CA ASP A 348 -12.51 49.89 -19.04
C ASP A 348 -13.25 49.15 -20.17
N LYS A 349 -12.53 48.81 -21.25
CA LYS A 349 -13.12 48.21 -22.45
C LYS A 349 -13.64 46.78 -22.22
N PRO A 350 -12.92 45.87 -21.54
CA PRO A 350 -13.46 44.58 -21.09
C PRO A 350 -14.73 44.68 -20.24
N TYR A 351 -14.79 45.61 -19.28
CA TYR A 351 -15.98 45.84 -18.45
C TYR A 351 -17.16 46.36 -19.27
N LYS A 352 -16.96 47.38 -20.11
CA LYS A 352 -17.99 47.90 -21.05
C LYS A 352 -18.43 46.87 -22.10
N LEU A 353 -17.61 45.85 -22.39
CA LEU A 353 -17.99 44.70 -23.22
C LEU A 353 -18.85 43.69 -22.43
N ALA A 354 -18.52 43.46 -21.15
CA ALA A 354 -19.28 42.58 -20.26
C ALA A 354 -20.70 43.10 -19.99
N GLU A 355 -20.88 44.40 -19.70
CA GLU A 355 -22.19 45.04 -19.58
C GLU A 355 -23.06 44.86 -20.84
N ARG A 356 -22.46 44.95 -22.03
CA ARG A 356 -23.18 44.72 -23.31
C ARG A 356 -23.54 43.26 -23.53
N ILE A 357 -22.71 42.31 -23.09
CA ILE A 357 -23.01 40.88 -23.13
C ILE A 357 -24.18 40.56 -22.18
N ASP A 358 -24.17 41.11 -20.97
CA ASP A 358 -25.26 40.93 -20.01
C ASP A 358 -26.56 41.56 -20.52
N SER A 359 -26.53 42.81 -20.99
CA SER A 359 -27.70 43.46 -21.60
C SER A 359 -28.27 42.67 -22.80
N ALA A 360 -27.42 42.04 -23.63
CA ALA A 360 -27.86 41.18 -24.71
C ALA A 360 -28.48 39.85 -24.20
N CYS A 361 -27.84 39.17 -23.25
CA CYS A 361 -28.34 37.91 -22.68
C CYS A 361 -29.63 38.12 -21.87
N SER A 362 -29.66 39.15 -21.03
CA SER A 362 -30.81 39.59 -20.24
C SER A 362 -31.98 40.14 -21.08
N ASN A 363 -31.83 40.20 -22.42
CA ASN A 363 -32.93 40.44 -23.36
C ASN A 363 -33.31 39.23 -24.23
N ASP A 364 -32.42 38.27 -24.46
CA ASP A 364 -32.67 37.07 -25.26
C ASP A 364 -33.49 36.01 -24.50
N ALA A 365 -34.59 35.54 -25.11
CA ALA A 365 -35.51 34.55 -24.53
C ALA A 365 -34.81 33.26 -24.05
N TYR A 366 -33.77 32.81 -24.75
CA TYR A 366 -33.04 31.57 -24.41
C TYR A 366 -32.49 31.60 -22.99
N PHE A 367 -31.98 32.76 -22.54
CA PHE A 367 -31.37 32.92 -21.23
C PHE A 367 -32.45 33.11 -20.15
N LYS A 368 -33.49 33.90 -20.44
CA LYS A 368 -34.65 34.11 -19.56
C LYS A 368 -35.36 32.79 -19.22
N GLU A 369 -35.71 32.00 -20.23
CA GLU A 369 -36.34 30.67 -20.09
C GLU A 369 -35.52 29.68 -19.24
N ARG A 370 -34.20 29.88 -19.14
CA ARG A 370 -33.26 28.96 -18.49
C ARG A 370 -32.71 29.48 -17.16
N GLY A 371 -33.13 30.67 -16.71
CA GLY A 371 -32.62 31.33 -15.50
C GLY A 371 -31.11 31.64 -15.57
N LEU A 372 -30.61 31.99 -16.76
CA LEU A 372 -29.19 32.21 -17.04
C LEU A 372 -28.84 33.70 -16.96
N TYR A 373 -28.78 34.22 -15.73
CA TYR A 373 -28.36 35.60 -15.42
C TYR A 373 -26.84 35.68 -15.18
N ALA A 374 -26.26 36.88 -15.30
CA ALA A 374 -24.90 37.13 -14.83
C ALA A 374 -24.80 36.83 -13.31
N ASN A 375 -23.74 36.13 -12.90
CA ASN A 375 -23.49 35.80 -11.51
C ASN A 375 -22.34 36.65 -10.93
N GLY A 376 -22.12 36.57 -9.61
CA GLY A 376 -21.11 37.36 -8.92
C GLY A 376 -19.67 37.14 -9.41
N ASP A 377 -19.37 36.04 -10.10
CA ASP A 377 -18.03 35.76 -10.61
C ASP A 377 -17.79 36.47 -11.97
N PHE A 378 -18.86 36.75 -12.74
CA PHE A 378 -18.80 37.50 -14.01
C PHE A 378 -18.42 38.97 -13.81
N TYR A 379 -18.95 39.60 -12.76
CA TYR A 379 -18.59 40.98 -12.40
C TYR A 379 -17.42 41.04 -11.40
N GLY A 380 -17.31 40.09 -10.47
CA GLY A 380 -16.27 40.08 -9.45
C GLY A 380 -14.84 39.98 -9.98
N GLN A 381 -14.63 39.35 -11.14
CA GLN A 381 -13.32 39.33 -11.81
C GLN A 381 -12.73 40.73 -12.06
N PHE A 382 -13.58 41.75 -12.28
CA PHE A 382 -13.14 43.11 -12.56
C PHE A 382 -12.65 43.83 -11.30
N VAL A 383 -13.24 43.52 -10.14
CA VAL A 383 -12.80 44.05 -8.83
C VAL A 383 -11.33 43.66 -8.59
N PHE A 384 -10.99 42.39 -8.80
CA PHE A 384 -9.62 41.91 -8.61
C PHE A 384 -8.61 42.52 -9.60
N THR A 385 -8.97 42.69 -10.88
CA THR A 385 -8.07 43.34 -11.86
C THR A 385 -7.87 44.82 -11.59
N ALA A 386 -8.92 45.54 -11.19
CA ALA A 386 -8.84 46.97 -10.86
C ALA A 386 -7.97 47.22 -9.62
N ILE A 387 -8.07 46.34 -8.62
CA ILE A 387 -7.17 46.34 -7.45
C ILE A 387 -5.72 46.10 -7.89
N GLY A 388 -5.47 45.13 -8.79
CA GLY A 388 -4.15 44.92 -9.42
C GLY A 388 -3.69 43.46 -9.46
N PHE A 389 -4.59 42.49 -9.26
CA PHE A 389 -4.29 41.07 -9.42
C PHE A 389 -4.32 40.65 -10.88
N ASP A 390 -3.33 39.85 -11.28
CA ASP A 390 -3.28 39.30 -12.64
C ASP A 390 -4.39 38.26 -12.85
N PRO A 391 -4.97 38.12 -14.06
CA PRO A 391 -6.13 37.25 -14.30
C PRO A 391 -5.95 35.78 -13.89
N GLU A 392 -4.72 35.30 -13.87
CA GLU A 392 -4.39 33.92 -13.49
C GLU A 392 -4.33 33.67 -11.98
N ILE A 393 -4.17 34.73 -11.16
CA ILE A 393 -4.10 34.64 -9.70
C ILE A 393 -5.42 34.99 -9.00
N ILE A 394 -6.41 35.50 -9.75
CA ILE A 394 -7.77 35.77 -9.25
C ILE A 394 -8.37 34.59 -8.46
N PRO A 395 -8.23 33.31 -8.86
CA PRO A 395 -8.77 32.19 -8.07
C PRO A 395 -8.15 32.04 -6.67
N ALA A 396 -6.91 32.51 -6.44
CA ALA A 396 -6.32 32.61 -5.10
C ALA A 396 -6.77 33.86 -4.34
N ALA A 397 -6.89 35.01 -5.02
CA ALA A 397 -7.45 36.22 -4.40
C ALA A 397 -8.90 35.99 -3.92
N MET A 398 -9.68 35.22 -4.67
CA MET A 398 -11.01 34.75 -4.25
C MET A 398 -10.92 33.75 -3.08
N LEU A 399 -9.90 32.88 -3.04
CA LEU A 399 -9.77 31.90 -1.96
C LEU A 399 -9.24 32.51 -0.65
N SER A 400 -8.43 33.57 -0.69
CA SER A 400 -7.98 34.31 0.51
C SER A 400 -9.14 34.96 1.28
N GLN A 401 -10.33 34.99 0.68
CA GLN A 401 -11.59 35.43 1.26
C GLN A 401 -12.45 34.21 1.63
N ARG A 402 -12.63 33.26 0.69
CA ARG A 402 -13.41 32.02 0.92
C ARG A 402 -12.85 31.09 2.00
N ILE A 403 -11.58 31.25 2.36
CA ILE A 403 -10.94 30.50 3.46
C ILE A 403 -11.72 30.62 4.78
N MET A 404 -12.40 31.76 5.02
CA MET A 404 -13.25 31.94 6.20
C MET A 404 -14.37 30.88 6.27
N GLY A 405 -15.15 30.72 5.20
CA GLY A 405 -16.18 29.70 5.09
C GLY A 405 -15.62 28.28 5.13
N ILE A 406 -14.51 28.02 4.43
CA ILE A 406 -13.87 26.69 4.42
C ILE A 406 -13.44 26.26 5.83
N MET A 407 -12.80 27.14 6.59
CA MET A 407 -12.37 26.88 7.96
C MET A 407 -13.56 26.75 8.92
N ALA A 408 -14.59 27.58 8.76
CA ALA A 408 -15.83 27.47 9.55
C ALA A 408 -16.52 26.12 9.36
N HIS A 409 -16.69 25.67 8.11
CA HIS A 409 -17.29 24.37 7.80
C HIS A 409 -16.40 23.20 8.26
N TRP A 410 -15.07 23.30 8.11
CA TRP A 410 -14.13 22.29 8.64
C TRP A 410 -14.24 22.16 10.17
N ARG A 411 -14.31 23.28 10.90
CA ARG A 411 -14.54 23.32 12.34
C ARG A 411 -15.87 22.69 12.74
N GLU A 412 -16.96 23.10 12.11
CA GLU A 412 -18.30 22.57 12.35
C GLU A 412 -18.31 21.04 12.14
N TYR A 413 -17.63 20.56 11.10
CA TYR A 413 -17.52 19.12 10.80
C TYR A 413 -16.71 18.32 11.84
N MET A 414 -15.58 18.86 12.32
CA MET A 414 -14.73 18.20 13.33
C MET A 414 -15.37 18.16 14.72
N LEU A 415 -16.14 19.19 15.09
CA LEU A 415 -16.78 19.30 16.40
C LEU A 415 -18.17 18.63 16.46
N THR A 416 -18.90 18.51 15.34
CA THR A 416 -20.23 17.86 15.29
C THR A 416 -20.20 16.38 14.91
N ARG A 417 -19.00 15.78 14.76
CA ARG A 417 -18.79 14.37 14.38
C ARG A 417 -19.36 14.02 13.00
N GLY A 418 -18.82 14.65 11.97
CA GLY A 418 -19.05 14.24 10.58
C GLY A 418 -18.71 12.77 10.30
N LYS A 419 -19.30 12.21 9.23
CA LYS A 419 -19.11 10.81 8.79
C LYS A 419 -18.42 10.76 7.43
N LEU A 420 -17.46 9.83 7.27
CA LEU A 420 -16.75 9.52 6.03
C LEU A 420 -17.67 9.55 4.80
N LEU A 421 -17.39 10.45 3.86
CA LEU A 421 -18.23 10.68 2.68
C LEU A 421 -17.95 9.63 1.60
N ARG A 422 -18.72 8.54 1.63
CA ARG A 422 -18.52 7.35 0.78
C ARG A 422 -19.79 6.99 -0.03
N PRO A 423 -20.04 7.65 -1.18
CA PRO A 423 -21.24 7.41 -1.99
C PRO A 423 -21.24 6.06 -2.73
N SER A 424 -22.43 5.62 -3.15
CA SER A 424 -22.65 4.46 -4.03
C SER A 424 -22.91 4.89 -5.49
N HIS A 425 -22.82 3.95 -6.43
CA HIS A 425 -23.14 4.13 -7.84
C HIS A 425 -24.28 3.20 -8.30
N ILE A 426 -24.90 3.51 -9.44
CA ILE A 426 -25.65 2.54 -10.26
C ILE A 426 -24.66 1.91 -11.25
N TYR A 427 -24.79 0.61 -11.50
CA TYR A 427 -24.01 -0.11 -12.51
C TYR A 427 -24.91 -0.34 -13.74
N THR A 428 -24.38 -0.06 -14.94
CA THR A 428 -25.14 -0.10 -16.21
C THR A 428 -24.41 -0.90 -17.30
N GLY A 429 -23.55 -1.85 -16.91
CA GLY A 429 -22.95 -2.83 -17.83
C GLY A 429 -23.81 -4.09 -17.94
N GLU A 430 -23.50 -4.97 -18.89
CA GLU A 430 -24.19 -6.27 -19.00
C GLU A 430 -23.99 -7.11 -17.73
N THR A 431 -25.11 -7.52 -17.12
CA THR A 431 -25.16 -8.37 -15.91
C THR A 431 -25.36 -9.84 -16.26
N GLU A 432 -26.14 -10.11 -17.30
CA GLU A 432 -26.26 -11.40 -17.97
C GLU A 432 -25.69 -11.26 -19.38
N GLY A 433 -24.36 -11.39 -19.48
CA GLY A 433 -23.64 -11.21 -20.73
C GLY A 433 -24.09 -12.19 -21.82
N ARG A 434 -24.08 -11.74 -23.07
CA ARG A 434 -24.50 -12.55 -24.24
C ARG A 434 -23.85 -13.95 -24.22
N LEU A 435 -24.67 -14.99 -24.02
CA LEU A 435 -24.25 -16.38 -24.21
C LEU A 435 -23.70 -16.57 -25.63
N LEU A 436 -22.38 -16.75 -25.73
CA LEU A 436 -21.71 -17.00 -27.00
C LEU A 436 -22.35 -18.23 -27.68
N PRO A 437 -22.57 -18.23 -29.02
CA PRO A 437 -23.49 -19.16 -29.67
C PRO A 437 -23.30 -20.65 -29.35
N ARG A 438 -22.07 -21.09 -29.08
CA ARG A 438 -21.72 -22.45 -28.65
C ARG A 438 -22.49 -22.95 -27.43
N PHE A 439 -22.97 -22.08 -26.53
CA PHE A 439 -23.72 -22.51 -25.34
C PHE A 439 -25.22 -22.74 -25.59
N ARG A 440 -25.80 -22.22 -26.68
CA ARG A 440 -27.25 -22.40 -26.95
C ARG A 440 -27.64 -23.85 -27.23
N GLN A 441 -26.78 -24.62 -27.90
CA GLN A 441 -27.07 -26.02 -28.25
C GLN A 441 -27.14 -26.93 -27.02
N ALA A 442 -26.23 -26.76 -26.05
CA ALA A 442 -26.23 -27.53 -24.82
C ALA A 442 -27.47 -27.25 -23.94
N GLN A 443 -27.93 -25.99 -23.92
CA GLN A 443 -29.07 -25.58 -23.09
C GLN A 443 -30.42 -26.05 -23.65
N ALA A 444 -30.55 -26.16 -24.97
CA ALA A 444 -31.76 -26.68 -25.62
C ALA A 444 -32.07 -28.14 -25.23
N SER A 445 -31.05 -28.99 -25.09
CA SER A 445 -31.20 -30.40 -24.69
C SER A 445 -31.69 -30.59 -23.25
N LEU A 446 -31.51 -29.59 -22.38
CA LEU A 446 -31.92 -29.64 -20.97
C LEU A 446 -33.36 -29.12 -20.74
N MET A 447 -33.92 -28.35 -21.67
CA MET A 447 -35.28 -27.79 -21.54
C MET A 447 -36.41 -28.76 -21.91
N ALA A 448 -36.10 -30.00 -22.30
CA ALA A 448 -37.07 -31.02 -22.67
C ALA A 448 -37.77 -31.71 -21.46
N THR A 449 -37.39 -31.39 -20.21
CA THR A 449 -37.78 -32.16 -19.02
C THR A 449 -38.25 -31.29 -17.84
N SER A 450 -39.37 -30.60 -17.97
CA SER A 450 -40.12 -30.04 -16.83
C SER A 450 -41.61 -29.78 -17.13
N GLN A 451 -42.51 -30.26 -16.26
CA GLN A 451 -43.93 -29.89 -16.22
C GLN A 451 -44.18 -28.72 -15.24
N PRO A 452 -45.26 -27.93 -15.40
CA PRO A 452 -45.55 -26.78 -14.55
C PRO A 452 -46.45 -27.11 -13.34
N ALA A 453 -46.05 -26.68 -12.14
CA ALA A 453 -46.86 -26.60 -10.93
C ALA A 453 -46.40 -25.36 -10.12
N THR A 454 -47.07 -24.21 -10.30
CA THR A 454 -48.10 -23.64 -9.41
C THR A 454 -47.59 -23.10 -8.07
N GLU A 455 -47.82 -21.81 -7.82
CA GLU A 455 -47.41 -21.10 -6.61
C GLU A 455 -48.24 -21.51 -5.37
N GLY A 456 -47.58 -21.49 -4.20
CA GLY A 456 -48.21 -21.71 -2.90
C GLY A 456 -47.32 -21.21 -1.77
N THR A 457 -47.76 -20.16 -1.08
CA THR A 457 -47.17 -19.61 0.15
C THR A 457 -48.34 -19.19 1.04
N PRO A 458 -48.29 -19.37 2.38
CA PRO A 458 -47.21 -18.79 3.18
C PRO A 458 -46.70 -19.62 4.39
N LEU A 459 -45.52 -19.20 4.88
CA LEU A 459 -44.92 -19.51 6.20
C LEU A 459 -44.47 -20.98 6.45
N LEU A 460 -43.46 -21.12 7.32
CA LEU A 460 -42.89 -22.38 7.82
C LEU A 460 -42.38 -23.39 6.76
N SER A 461 -41.30 -23.05 6.07
CA SER A 461 -40.32 -24.04 5.59
C SER A 461 -38.92 -23.43 5.47
N GLU A 462 -37.91 -24.20 5.81
CA GLU A 462 -36.50 -23.78 5.80
C GLU A 462 -35.93 -23.90 4.38
N GLN A 463 -35.12 -22.92 3.93
CA GLN A 463 -34.45 -22.99 2.61
C GLN A 463 -32.93 -23.14 2.73
N PRO A 464 -32.28 -23.92 1.85
CA PRO A 464 -30.84 -24.20 1.93
C PRO A 464 -29.96 -22.96 1.70
N ALA A 465 -28.75 -23.00 2.27
CA ALA A 465 -27.78 -21.91 2.23
C ALA A 465 -27.34 -21.56 0.80
N LYS A 466 -27.68 -20.35 0.34
CA LYS A 466 -27.14 -19.77 -0.90
C LYS A 466 -25.67 -19.38 -0.72
N LYS A 467 -24.77 -20.00 -1.51
CA LYS A 467 -23.33 -19.69 -1.52
C LYS A 467 -23.09 -18.17 -1.69
N PRO A 468 -22.23 -17.54 -0.87
CA PRO A 468 -22.00 -16.09 -0.90
C PRO A 468 -21.17 -15.67 -2.12
N ALA A 469 -21.39 -14.44 -2.60
CA ALA A 469 -20.61 -13.86 -3.69
C ALA A 469 -19.21 -13.43 -3.22
N LYS A 470 -18.17 -13.82 -3.96
CA LYS A 470 -16.77 -13.45 -3.70
C LYS A 470 -16.61 -11.91 -3.73
N LYS A 471 -16.01 -11.32 -2.70
CA LYS A 471 -15.65 -9.88 -2.66
C LYS A 471 -14.53 -9.58 -3.68
N PRO A 472 -14.48 -8.38 -4.28
CA PRO A 472 -13.39 -8.00 -5.18
C PRO A 472 -12.08 -7.79 -4.40
N TYR A 473 -10.98 -8.32 -4.93
CA TYR A 473 -9.64 -8.31 -4.33
C TYR A 473 -9.03 -6.92 -4.13
N SER A 474 -9.30 -5.99 -5.05
CA SER A 474 -8.69 -4.66 -5.08
C SER A 474 -9.74 -3.62 -5.44
N VAL A 475 -9.70 -2.47 -4.74
CA VAL A 475 -10.60 -1.34 -4.97
C VAL A 475 -10.19 -0.47 -6.16
N PHE A 476 -9.00 -0.70 -6.72
CA PHE A 476 -8.48 0.08 -7.85
C PHE A 476 -9.00 -0.42 -9.19
N THR A 477 -9.46 0.51 -10.03
CA THR A 477 -9.82 0.24 -11.43
C THR A 477 -8.60 -0.24 -12.23
N ALA A 478 -8.81 -0.90 -13.37
CA ALA A 478 -7.72 -1.37 -14.23
C ALA A 478 -6.76 -0.23 -14.67
N GLY A 479 -7.27 0.99 -14.89
CA GLY A 479 -6.43 2.16 -15.17
C GLY A 479 -5.55 2.58 -13.99
N GLN A 480 -6.12 2.63 -12.78
CA GLN A 480 -5.38 2.94 -11.55
C GLN A 480 -4.35 1.86 -11.22
N LYS A 481 -4.70 0.56 -11.36
CA LYS A 481 -3.75 -0.55 -11.26
C LYS A 481 -2.57 -0.35 -12.20
N ARG A 482 -2.81 -0.11 -13.49
CA ARG A 482 -1.75 0.12 -14.48
C ARG A 482 -0.86 1.30 -14.11
N LEU A 483 -1.42 2.41 -13.64
CA LEU A 483 -0.65 3.59 -13.22
C LEU A 483 0.22 3.32 -11.99
N ILE A 484 -0.34 2.70 -10.94
CA ILE A 484 0.41 2.33 -9.71
C ILE A 484 1.59 1.40 -10.06
N ILE A 485 1.34 0.39 -10.88
CA ILE A 485 2.37 -0.56 -11.34
C ILE A 485 3.42 0.13 -12.22
N LEU A 486 3.03 1.06 -13.09
CA LEU A 486 3.97 1.83 -13.91
C LEU A 486 4.87 2.75 -13.05
N THR A 487 4.32 3.39 -12.02
CA THR A 487 5.10 4.18 -11.06
C THR A 487 6.06 3.30 -10.27
N ALA A 488 5.62 2.11 -9.84
CA ALA A 488 6.46 1.13 -9.15
C ALA A 488 7.60 0.60 -10.06
N ALA A 489 7.28 0.30 -11.33
CA ALA A 489 8.26 -0.10 -12.34
C ALA A 489 9.31 1.00 -12.60
N LEU A 490 8.87 2.24 -12.77
CA LEU A 490 9.76 3.40 -12.94
C LEU A 490 10.62 3.64 -11.69
N ALA A 491 10.09 3.42 -10.49
CA ALA A 491 10.88 3.51 -9.27
C ALA A 491 11.94 2.39 -9.17
N SER A 492 11.62 1.19 -9.65
CA SER A 492 12.53 0.03 -9.68
C SER A 492 13.66 0.15 -10.70
N SER A 493 13.50 0.95 -11.77
CA SER A 493 14.47 1.03 -12.86
C SER A 493 15.76 1.77 -12.50
N PHE A 494 15.71 2.66 -11.51
CA PHE A 494 16.88 3.44 -11.06
C PHE A 494 18.03 2.56 -10.55
N SER A 495 17.76 1.39 -9.96
CA SER A 495 18.83 0.49 -9.48
C SER A 495 19.64 -0.13 -10.63
N PRO A 496 19.03 -0.82 -11.62
CA PRO A 496 19.77 -1.22 -12.81
C PRO A 496 20.28 -0.05 -13.64
N LEU A 497 19.62 1.13 -13.64
CA LEU A 497 20.15 2.31 -14.33
C LEU A 497 21.52 2.70 -13.78
N SER A 498 21.63 2.99 -12.49
CA SER A 498 22.91 3.38 -11.87
C SER A 498 23.96 2.28 -11.91
N ALA A 499 23.57 0.99 -11.93
CA ALA A 499 24.51 -0.09 -12.17
C ALA A 499 25.12 -0.01 -13.59
N ASN A 500 24.28 0.12 -14.62
CA ASN A 500 24.68 -0.08 -16.01
C ASN A 500 25.08 1.21 -16.77
N ILE A 501 24.63 2.40 -16.35
CA ILE A 501 25.02 3.71 -16.93
C ILE A 501 26.52 4.00 -16.85
N TYR A 502 27.23 3.23 -16.02
CA TYR A 502 28.64 3.38 -15.73
C TYR A 502 29.56 2.64 -16.73
N TYR A 503 29.07 1.61 -17.43
CA TYR A 503 29.90 0.71 -18.24
C TYR A 503 30.78 1.41 -19.31
N PRO A 504 30.29 2.38 -20.11
CA PRO A 504 31.13 3.04 -21.11
C PRO A 504 32.25 3.91 -20.50
N ALA A 505 31.98 4.48 -19.32
CA ALA A 505 32.91 5.40 -18.66
C ALA A 505 33.98 4.69 -17.81
N LEU A 506 33.88 3.36 -17.61
CA LEU A 506 34.80 2.56 -16.78
C LEU A 506 36.27 2.85 -17.08
N ASN A 507 36.66 2.80 -18.37
CA ASN A 507 38.05 2.97 -18.79
C ASN A 507 38.55 4.41 -18.55
N SER A 508 37.68 5.41 -18.80
CA SER A 508 37.99 6.82 -18.57
C SER A 508 38.19 7.13 -17.09
N ILE A 509 37.30 6.62 -16.22
CA ILE A 509 37.37 6.83 -14.77
C ILE A 509 38.52 6.02 -14.15
N ALA A 510 38.87 4.86 -14.71
CA ALA A 510 40.06 4.11 -14.33
C ALA A 510 41.35 4.88 -14.62
N ALA A 511 41.46 5.50 -15.80
CA ALA A 511 42.59 6.35 -16.17
C ALA A 511 42.69 7.61 -15.29
N ASP A 512 41.56 8.30 -15.08
CA ASP A 512 41.46 9.53 -14.27
C ASP A 512 41.84 9.30 -12.79
N LEU A 513 41.33 8.22 -12.18
CA LEU A 513 41.68 7.84 -10.80
C LEU A 513 42.98 7.04 -10.66
N HIS A 514 43.72 6.84 -11.77
CA HIS A 514 44.96 6.06 -11.86
C HIS A 514 44.86 4.63 -11.27
N VAL A 515 43.74 3.95 -11.53
CA VAL A 515 43.48 2.57 -11.08
C VAL A 515 43.37 1.58 -12.25
N THR A 516 43.65 0.31 -11.98
CA THR A 516 43.52 -0.77 -12.98
C THR A 516 42.06 -1.07 -13.34
N SER A 517 41.83 -1.65 -14.53
CA SER A 517 40.52 -2.15 -14.94
C SER A 517 39.92 -3.17 -13.96
N THR A 518 40.77 -3.96 -13.30
CA THR A 518 40.38 -4.87 -12.21
C THR A 518 39.85 -4.11 -10.99
N GLN A 519 40.53 -3.04 -10.57
CA GLN A 519 40.10 -2.20 -9.46
C GLN A 519 38.81 -1.44 -9.78
N ILE A 520 38.66 -0.82 -10.96
CA ILE A 520 37.43 -0.09 -11.28
C ILE A 520 36.21 -1.02 -11.35
N ASN A 521 36.38 -2.26 -11.81
CA ASN A 521 35.33 -3.28 -11.80
C ASN A 521 34.87 -3.67 -10.38
N LEU A 522 35.73 -3.60 -9.35
CA LEU A 522 35.31 -3.81 -7.95
C LEU A 522 34.27 -2.79 -7.49
N THR A 523 34.14 -1.61 -8.12
CA THR A 523 33.07 -0.65 -7.81
C THR A 523 31.69 -1.18 -8.24
N ILE A 524 31.63 -1.96 -9.33
CA ILE A 524 30.42 -2.67 -9.77
C ILE A 524 30.15 -3.85 -8.82
N THR A 525 31.17 -4.64 -8.48
CA THR A 525 31.05 -5.75 -7.50
C THR A 525 30.51 -5.24 -6.16
N THR A 526 31.03 -4.11 -5.67
CA THR A 526 30.58 -3.46 -4.43
C THR A 526 29.15 -2.94 -4.54
N TYR A 527 28.80 -2.30 -5.67
CA TYR A 527 27.42 -1.90 -5.95
C TYR A 527 26.48 -3.12 -5.88
N MET A 528 26.84 -4.24 -6.53
CA MET A 528 26.02 -5.45 -6.57
C MET A 528 25.90 -6.14 -5.20
N LEU A 529 26.97 -6.22 -4.41
CA LEU A 529 26.91 -6.76 -3.04
C LEU A 529 25.89 -6.00 -2.18
N CYS A 530 25.93 -4.66 -2.22
CA CYS A 530 24.96 -3.82 -1.54
C CYS A 530 23.55 -3.89 -2.17
N GLN A 531 23.46 -4.18 -3.48
CA GLN A 531 22.19 -4.41 -4.19
C GLN A 531 21.49 -5.69 -3.72
N GLY A 532 22.25 -6.68 -3.25
CA GLY A 532 21.71 -7.89 -2.63
C GLY A 532 21.35 -7.70 -1.15
N LEU A 533 22.17 -6.97 -0.40
CA LEU A 533 21.97 -6.76 1.04
C LEU A 533 20.82 -5.81 1.35
N ALA A 534 20.77 -4.62 0.75
CA ALA A 534 19.81 -3.58 1.16
C ALA A 534 18.32 -3.94 1.00
N PRO A 535 17.88 -4.73 0.00
CA PRO A 535 16.51 -5.24 -0.06
C PRO A 535 16.09 -6.09 1.15
N THR A 536 17.04 -6.73 1.85
CA THR A 536 16.76 -7.47 3.11
C THR A 536 16.20 -6.56 4.17
N PHE A 537 16.85 -5.42 4.42
CA PHE A 537 16.40 -4.44 5.40
C PHE A 537 15.16 -3.69 4.89
N MET A 538 15.14 -3.30 3.61
CA MET A 538 14.03 -2.53 3.03
C MET A 538 12.73 -3.33 2.93
N GLY A 539 12.79 -4.63 2.62
CA GLY A 539 11.60 -5.49 2.52
C GLY A 539 10.88 -5.62 3.87
N SER A 540 11.63 -5.99 4.93
CA SER A 540 11.08 -6.05 6.29
C SER A 540 10.61 -4.68 6.80
N PHE A 541 11.34 -3.59 6.51
CA PHE A 541 10.89 -2.23 6.82
C PHE A 541 9.57 -1.87 6.12
N ALA A 542 9.40 -2.28 4.86
CA ALA A 542 8.21 -2.00 4.07
C ALA A 542 6.98 -2.84 4.41
N ASP A 543 7.17 -4.01 5.03
CA ASP A 543 6.10 -4.81 5.61
C ASP A 543 5.60 -4.21 6.95
N GLN A 544 6.45 -3.43 7.66
CA GLN A 544 6.12 -2.77 8.93
C GLN A 544 5.63 -1.33 8.77
N ALA A 545 6.40 -0.47 8.10
CA ALA A 545 6.10 0.95 7.86
C ALA A 545 5.26 1.18 6.58
N GLY A 546 4.97 0.13 5.82
CA GLY A 546 4.25 0.20 4.55
C GLY A 546 5.11 0.66 3.36
N ARG A 547 4.54 0.48 2.15
CA ARG A 547 5.29 0.65 0.90
C ARG A 547 5.75 2.09 0.63
N ARG A 548 4.94 3.10 0.99
CA ARG A 548 5.21 4.51 0.65
C ARG A 548 6.39 5.11 1.45
N PRO A 549 6.49 4.96 2.79
CA PRO A 549 7.67 5.40 3.54
C PRO A 549 8.95 4.68 3.08
N ALA A 550 8.88 3.39 2.77
CA ALA A 550 10.03 2.63 2.25
C ALA A 550 10.54 3.17 0.91
N TYR A 551 9.67 3.54 -0.04
CA TYR A 551 10.09 4.22 -1.27
C TYR A 551 10.77 5.57 -1.00
N ILE A 552 10.23 6.37 -0.07
CA ILE A 552 10.80 7.68 0.28
C ILE A 552 12.20 7.49 0.89
N PHE A 553 12.36 6.56 1.83
CA PHE A 553 13.64 6.25 2.47
C PHE A 553 14.69 5.73 1.47
N CYS A 554 14.30 4.82 0.56
CA CYS A 554 15.10 4.43 -0.61
C CYS A 554 15.59 5.65 -1.41
N PHE A 555 14.67 6.53 -1.81
CA PHE A 555 15.01 7.66 -2.67
C PHE A 555 15.86 8.73 -1.98
N ILE A 556 15.70 8.95 -0.67
CA ILE A 556 16.60 9.84 0.10
C ILE A 556 18.05 9.32 0.03
N ILE A 557 18.28 8.06 0.42
CA ILE A 557 19.61 7.44 0.39
C ILE A 557 20.19 7.45 -1.03
N TYR A 558 19.36 7.16 -2.03
CA TYR A 558 19.76 7.16 -3.43
C TYR A 558 20.16 8.56 -3.92
N ILE A 559 19.35 9.60 -3.67
CA ILE A 559 19.63 10.97 -4.11
C ILE A 559 20.89 11.50 -3.43
N THR A 560 21.01 11.33 -2.10
CA THR A 560 22.24 11.68 -1.36
C THR A 560 23.47 10.92 -1.89
N GLY A 561 23.32 9.63 -2.21
CA GLY A 561 24.39 8.83 -2.82
C GLY A 561 24.82 9.32 -4.20
N ASN A 562 23.88 9.75 -5.05
CA ASN A 562 24.21 10.34 -6.36
C ASN A 562 24.90 11.70 -6.23
N ILE A 563 24.42 12.58 -5.34
CA ILE A 563 25.04 13.88 -5.08
C ILE A 563 26.46 13.71 -4.57
N ALA A 564 26.69 12.79 -3.62
CA ALA A 564 28.03 12.49 -3.12
C ALA A 564 28.94 11.87 -4.20
N LEU A 565 28.40 11.01 -5.08
CA LEU A 565 29.16 10.45 -6.22
C LEU A 565 29.58 11.49 -7.26
N ALA A 566 28.85 12.61 -7.38
CA ALA A 566 29.23 13.73 -8.25
C ALA A 566 30.32 14.63 -7.62
N LEU A 567 30.62 14.48 -6.32
CA LEU A 567 31.54 15.33 -5.56
C LEU A 567 32.81 14.59 -5.08
N GLN A 568 32.96 13.30 -5.40
CA GLN A 568 34.12 12.51 -5.02
C GLN A 568 35.24 12.58 -6.07
N HIS A 569 36.48 12.50 -5.60
CA HIS A 569 37.71 12.49 -6.41
C HIS A 569 38.70 11.41 -5.93
N SER A 570 38.21 10.27 -5.46
CA SER A 570 39.08 9.18 -4.99
C SER A 570 38.43 7.81 -5.07
N TYR A 571 39.20 6.82 -5.51
CA TYR A 571 38.74 5.44 -5.67
C TYR A 571 38.08 4.82 -4.41
N PRO A 572 38.59 5.01 -3.17
CA PRO A 572 37.90 4.52 -1.97
C PRO A 572 36.56 5.21 -1.72
N ALA A 573 36.47 6.52 -1.94
CA ALA A 573 35.22 7.27 -1.78
C ALA A 573 34.20 6.86 -2.85
N LEU A 574 34.61 6.75 -4.10
CA LEU A 574 33.81 6.16 -5.19
C LEU A 574 33.25 4.79 -4.77
N LEU A 575 34.08 3.86 -4.31
CA LEU A 575 33.65 2.50 -3.95
C LEU A 575 32.63 2.49 -2.79
N ILE A 576 32.84 3.29 -1.75
CA ILE A 576 31.91 3.44 -0.61
C ILE A 576 30.60 4.14 -1.03
N LEU A 577 30.67 5.17 -1.87
CA LEU A 577 29.49 5.92 -2.29
C LEU A 577 28.66 5.13 -3.32
N ARG A 578 29.28 4.24 -4.12
CA ARG A 578 28.58 3.24 -4.95
C ARG A 578 27.83 2.22 -4.09
N ALA A 579 28.38 1.80 -2.94
CA ALA A 579 27.65 1.00 -1.96
C ALA A 579 26.38 1.72 -1.48
N ILE A 580 26.50 2.98 -1.06
CA ILE A 580 25.38 3.80 -0.55
C ILE A 580 24.32 4.06 -1.64
N GLN A 581 24.72 4.44 -2.86
CA GLN A 581 23.84 4.59 -4.02
C GLN A 581 23.05 3.31 -4.31
N SER A 582 23.69 2.14 -4.17
CA SER A 582 23.02 0.85 -4.32
C SER A 582 22.05 0.54 -3.17
N CYS A 583 22.41 0.87 -1.93
CA CYS A 583 21.53 0.69 -0.78
C CYS A 583 20.21 1.48 -0.93
N GLY A 584 20.29 2.72 -1.43
CA GLY A 584 19.10 3.52 -1.71
C GLY A 584 18.27 3.00 -2.89
N SER A 585 18.92 2.62 -3.99
CA SER A 585 18.20 2.22 -5.21
C SER A 585 17.59 0.82 -5.12
N SER A 586 18.29 -0.16 -4.56
CA SER A 586 17.97 -1.59 -4.72
C SER A 586 16.67 -2.00 -4.03
N GLY A 587 16.32 -1.37 -2.91
CA GLY A 587 15.08 -1.64 -2.20
C GLY A 587 13.83 -1.37 -3.06
N THR A 588 13.88 -0.42 -4.00
CA THR A 588 12.73 -0.08 -4.88
C THR A 588 12.32 -1.24 -5.79
N VAL A 589 13.24 -2.18 -6.07
CA VAL A 589 12.99 -3.41 -6.82
C VAL A 589 12.06 -4.35 -6.04
N ALA A 590 12.38 -4.64 -4.78
CA ALA A 590 11.54 -5.49 -3.93
C ALA A 590 10.18 -4.83 -3.62
N LEU A 591 10.19 -3.51 -3.40
CA LEU A 591 8.96 -2.72 -3.22
C LEU A 591 8.02 -2.80 -4.43
N ALA A 592 8.55 -2.82 -5.65
CA ALA A 592 7.72 -2.83 -6.85
C ALA A 592 7.00 -4.17 -7.05
N SER A 593 7.65 -5.29 -6.73
CA SER A 593 7.00 -6.60 -6.68
C SER A 593 6.00 -6.71 -5.52
N ALA A 594 6.29 -6.09 -4.36
CA ALA A 594 5.36 -6.07 -3.23
C ALA A 594 4.08 -5.27 -3.54
N VAL A 595 4.21 -4.05 -4.09
CA VAL A 595 3.05 -3.26 -4.56
C VAL A 595 2.24 -4.01 -5.61
N ALA A 596 2.88 -4.79 -6.48
CA ALA A 596 2.18 -5.65 -7.43
C ALA A 596 1.39 -6.78 -6.76
N ALA A 597 1.93 -7.42 -5.71
CA ALA A 597 1.18 -8.38 -4.91
C ALA A 597 -0.01 -7.73 -4.20
N ASP A 598 0.20 -6.55 -3.60
CA ASP A 598 -0.80 -5.83 -2.79
C ASP A 598 -2.03 -5.39 -3.61
N VAL A 599 -1.90 -5.08 -4.91
CA VAL A 599 -3.01 -4.51 -5.73
C VAL A 599 -3.52 -5.40 -6.88
N ILE A 600 -2.83 -6.50 -7.22
CA ILE A 600 -3.13 -7.34 -8.40
C ILE A 600 -3.49 -8.79 -8.03
N THR A 601 -4.61 -9.29 -8.57
CA THR A 601 -5.06 -10.69 -8.37
C THR A 601 -4.13 -11.70 -9.02
N SER A 602 -3.96 -12.89 -8.42
CA SER A 602 -3.11 -13.95 -8.99
C SER A 602 -3.48 -14.32 -10.44
N ALA A 603 -4.76 -14.22 -10.80
CA ALA A 603 -5.29 -14.53 -12.14
C ALA A 603 -4.97 -13.47 -13.24
N GLU A 604 -4.54 -12.27 -12.87
CA GLU A 604 -4.07 -11.23 -13.81
C GLU A 604 -2.59 -10.85 -13.56
N ARG A 605 -1.95 -11.40 -12.51
CA ARG A 605 -0.63 -11.02 -11.98
C ARG A 605 0.50 -11.16 -12.99
N GLY A 606 0.48 -12.18 -13.86
CA GLY A 606 1.51 -12.39 -14.88
C GLY A 606 1.69 -11.17 -15.80
N THR A 607 0.58 -10.59 -16.25
CA THR A 607 0.58 -9.39 -17.10
C THR A 607 1.17 -8.17 -16.39
N TYR A 608 0.78 -7.91 -15.13
CA TYR A 608 1.27 -6.72 -14.41
C TYR A 608 2.69 -6.90 -13.87
N MET A 609 3.10 -8.11 -13.47
CA MET A 609 4.50 -8.39 -13.13
C MET A 609 5.42 -8.22 -14.34
N GLY A 610 4.95 -8.51 -15.57
CA GLY A 610 5.66 -8.15 -16.80
C GLY A 610 5.91 -6.63 -16.94
N ILE A 611 4.95 -5.80 -16.52
CA ILE A 611 5.10 -4.33 -16.48
C ILE A 611 6.04 -3.90 -15.35
N THR A 612 5.98 -4.53 -14.16
CA THR A 612 6.93 -4.29 -13.07
C THR A 612 8.36 -4.61 -13.50
N SER A 613 8.59 -5.78 -14.09
CA SER A 613 9.88 -6.24 -14.57
C SER A 613 10.42 -5.40 -15.73
N LEU A 614 9.56 -4.72 -16.52
CA LEU A 614 9.97 -3.86 -17.64
C LEU A 614 11.02 -2.82 -17.24
N GLY A 615 10.82 -2.15 -16.09
CA GLY A 615 11.77 -1.17 -15.57
C GLY A 615 13.09 -1.78 -15.11
N ILE A 616 13.08 -3.03 -14.66
CA ILE A 616 14.27 -3.75 -14.21
C ILE A 616 15.09 -4.28 -15.41
N ILE A 617 14.43 -4.54 -16.54
CA ILE A 617 14.95 -5.30 -17.68
C ILE A 617 15.35 -4.43 -18.88
N LEU A 618 14.57 -3.39 -19.19
CA LEU A 618 14.88 -2.48 -20.31
C LEU A 618 16.09 -1.58 -19.98
N THR A 619 16.22 -1.23 -18.71
CA THR A 619 17.11 -0.17 -18.24
C THR A 619 18.59 -0.57 -18.13
N PRO A 620 18.99 -1.83 -17.91
CA PRO A 620 20.36 -2.30 -18.18
C PRO A 620 20.88 -2.02 -19.58
N SER A 621 20.01 -1.95 -20.60
CA SER A 621 20.40 -1.66 -21.99
C SER A 621 20.32 -0.17 -22.35
N ILE A 622 19.39 0.58 -21.74
CA ILE A 622 19.34 2.04 -21.88
C ILE A 622 20.50 2.71 -21.13
N GLY A 623 20.92 2.15 -19.99
CA GLY A 623 22.00 2.69 -19.15
C GLY A 623 23.28 3.01 -19.92
N PRO A 624 23.96 2.02 -20.55
CA PRO A 624 25.20 2.25 -21.27
C PRO A 624 25.06 3.29 -22.39
N LEU A 625 23.91 3.35 -23.07
CA LEU A 625 23.65 4.35 -24.11
C LEU A 625 23.58 5.77 -23.52
N LEU A 626 22.93 5.96 -22.37
CA LEU A 626 22.93 7.25 -21.66
C LEU A 626 24.33 7.60 -21.10
N GLY A 627 25.08 6.61 -20.60
CA GLY A 627 26.43 6.82 -20.08
C GLY A 627 27.40 7.34 -21.13
N GLY A 628 27.39 6.75 -22.33
CA GLY A 628 28.24 7.17 -23.44
C GLY A 628 27.95 8.62 -23.90
N LEU A 629 26.71 9.08 -23.77
CA LEU A 629 26.31 10.46 -24.11
C LEU A 629 26.70 11.50 -23.05
N LEU A 630 26.95 11.08 -21.80
CA LEU A 630 27.19 11.97 -20.66
C LEU A 630 28.67 12.21 -20.34
N THR A 631 29.60 11.71 -21.16
CA THR A 631 31.05 11.71 -20.85
C THR A 631 31.84 12.87 -21.52
N PRO A 632 31.56 14.16 -21.21
CA PRO A 632 32.60 15.19 -21.33
C PRO A 632 32.67 16.26 -20.21
N VAL A 633 33.87 16.42 -19.63
CA VAL A 633 34.50 17.67 -19.11
C VAL A 633 34.16 18.21 -17.69
N THR A 634 35.25 18.60 -16.99
CA THR A 634 35.41 19.42 -15.75
C THR A 634 35.14 18.84 -14.35
N THR A 635 35.99 19.27 -13.40
CA THR A 635 36.10 18.83 -11.99
C THR A 635 36.17 20.02 -11.02
N CYS A 636 35.65 19.89 -9.78
CA CYS A 636 35.98 20.76 -8.63
C CYS A 636 35.63 20.13 -7.25
N THR A 637 36.10 20.70 -6.14
CA THR A 637 36.43 19.98 -4.89
C THR A 637 35.51 20.16 -3.65
N GLN A 638 35.48 19.12 -2.78
CA GLN A 638 35.19 18.99 -1.31
C GLN A 638 34.59 20.19 -0.51
N GLY A 639 33.74 20.06 0.53
CA GLY A 639 33.18 18.93 1.36
C GLY A 639 32.35 19.52 2.54
N GLN A 640 31.96 18.89 3.67
CA GLN A 640 32.04 17.52 4.24
C GLN A 640 30.95 17.27 5.35
N ASN A 641 30.64 15.99 5.63
CA ASN A 641 30.24 15.31 6.90
C ASN A 641 29.12 15.78 7.89
N LEU A 642 28.28 14.81 8.31
CA LEU A 642 27.39 14.78 9.50
C LEU A 642 27.37 13.34 10.14
N PRO A 643 26.81 13.13 11.36
CA PRO A 643 26.94 11.88 12.14
C PRO A 643 25.83 10.79 11.91
N ARG A 644 25.83 9.73 12.74
CA ARG A 644 25.27 8.37 12.48
C ARG A 644 23.89 8.06 13.07
N LEU A 645 23.26 6.98 12.56
CA LEU A 645 22.03 6.33 13.05
C LEU A 645 22.20 4.78 13.14
N THR A 646 21.24 4.08 13.77
CA THR A 646 21.30 2.65 14.14
C THR A 646 20.63 1.67 13.15
N LEU A 647 20.92 0.36 13.26
CA LEU A 647 20.61 -0.68 12.26
C LEU A 647 19.48 -1.66 12.67
N PRO A 648 18.63 -2.10 11.72
CA PRO A 648 17.66 -3.19 11.91
C PRO A 648 18.23 -4.60 11.59
N ASN A 649 17.48 -5.66 11.92
CA ASN A 649 17.92 -7.07 11.96
C ASN A 649 17.77 -7.83 10.61
N PRO A 650 18.84 -8.46 10.05
CA PRO A 650 18.80 -9.20 8.78
C PRO A 650 18.52 -10.72 8.88
N LEU A 651 18.41 -11.31 10.08
CA LEU A 651 18.43 -12.77 10.27
C LEU A 651 17.22 -13.52 9.67
N SER A 652 16.07 -12.84 9.51
CA SER A 652 14.84 -13.41 8.93
C SER A 652 15.05 -13.91 7.50
N THR A 653 15.68 -13.11 6.64
CA THR A 653 15.90 -13.39 5.23
C THR A 653 16.94 -14.50 5.01
N LEU A 654 17.97 -14.55 5.86
CA LEU A 654 19.00 -15.61 5.83
C LEU A 654 18.40 -17.00 6.12
N ARG A 655 17.44 -17.09 7.05
CA ARG A 655 16.74 -18.35 7.37
C ARG A 655 15.99 -18.94 6.16
N LEU A 656 15.54 -18.11 5.23
CA LEU A 656 14.81 -18.54 4.02
C LEU A 656 15.71 -19.31 3.03
N LEU A 657 17.02 -19.03 3.02
CA LEU A 657 18.00 -19.72 2.16
C LEU A 657 18.25 -21.17 2.58
N LEU A 658 18.10 -21.45 3.87
CA LEU A 658 18.32 -22.78 4.47
C LEU A 658 17.07 -23.67 4.39
N HIS A 659 15.91 -23.12 3.99
CA HIS A 659 14.69 -23.90 3.79
C HIS A 659 14.75 -24.67 2.46
N ARG A 660 15.00 -25.98 2.52
CA ARG A 660 15.39 -26.84 1.38
C ARG A 660 14.69 -26.54 0.03
N PRO A 661 13.35 -26.68 -0.12
CA PRO A 661 12.71 -26.48 -1.42
C PRO A 661 12.85 -25.02 -1.92
N THR A 662 12.83 -24.06 -1.00
CA THR A 662 12.94 -22.63 -1.32
C THR A 662 14.36 -22.23 -1.72
N GLY A 663 15.36 -22.67 -0.96
CA GLY A 663 16.77 -22.43 -1.25
C GLY A 663 17.18 -22.94 -2.63
N LEU A 664 16.65 -24.08 -3.07
CA LEU A 664 16.87 -24.62 -4.41
C LEU A 664 16.29 -23.72 -5.53
N VAL A 665 15.08 -23.17 -5.35
CA VAL A 665 14.49 -22.22 -6.31
C VAL A 665 15.27 -20.90 -6.35
N LEU A 666 15.63 -20.35 -5.18
CA LEU A 666 16.42 -19.11 -5.07
C LEU A 666 17.81 -19.26 -5.71
N LEU A 667 18.48 -20.39 -5.49
CA LEU A 667 19.78 -20.72 -6.08
C LEU A 667 19.68 -20.88 -7.60
N SER A 668 18.67 -21.59 -8.10
CA SER A 668 18.41 -21.76 -9.54
C SER A 668 18.25 -20.40 -10.25
N ASN A 669 17.46 -19.51 -9.65
CA ASN A 669 17.18 -18.18 -10.17
C ASN A 669 18.42 -17.26 -10.12
N GLY A 670 19.22 -17.36 -9.05
CA GLY A 670 20.47 -16.62 -8.92
C GLY A 670 21.55 -17.05 -9.92
N LEU A 671 21.67 -18.34 -10.22
CA LEU A 671 22.61 -18.86 -11.22
C LEU A 671 22.25 -18.45 -12.65
N LEU A 672 20.95 -18.40 -12.99
CA LEU A 672 20.46 -17.83 -14.26
C LEU A 672 20.90 -16.36 -14.42
N PHE A 673 20.66 -15.53 -13.39
CA PHE A 673 21.04 -14.12 -13.41
C PHE A 673 22.56 -13.91 -13.43
N ALA A 674 23.31 -14.73 -12.70
CA ALA A 674 24.77 -14.70 -12.71
C ALA A 674 25.34 -15.02 -14.11
N SER A 675 24.71 -15.95 -14.83
CA SER A 675 25.09 -16.30 -16.21
C SER A 675 24.80 -15.16 -17.20
N TYR A 676 23.73 -14.40 -17.01
CA TYR A 676 23.47 -13.16 -17.76
C TYR A 676 24.54 -12.10 -17.48
N TYR A 677 24.89 -11.87 -16.20
CA TYR A 677 25.91 -10.89 -15.81
C TYR A 677 27.34 -11.28 -16.18
N ALA A 678 27.65 -12.58 -16.32
CA ALA A 678 28.91 -13.03 -16.90
C ALA A 678 29.03 -12.60 -18.38
N VAL A 679 28.00 -12.86 -19.19
CA VAL A 679 27.99 -12.51 -20.61
C VAL A 679 27.99 -11.00 -20.82
N THR A 680 27.12 -10.24 -20.14
CA THR A 680 27.01 -8.79 -20.36
C THR A 680 28.22 -8.01 -19.87
N ALA A 681 28.90 -8.46 -18.80
CA ALA A 681 30.13 -7.81 -18.33
C ALA A 681 31.35 -8.09 -19.23
N GLY A 682 31.36 -9.19 -19.99
CA GLY A 682 32.45 -9.50 -20.92
C GLY A 682 32.41 -8.69 -22.22
N ILE A 683 31.21 -8.30 -22.67
CA ILE A 683 30.96 -7.58 -23.94
C ILE A 683 31.89 -6.36 -24.13
N PRO A 684 32.05 -5.41 -23.18
CA PRO A 684 32.85 -4.20 -23.43
C PRO A 684 34.32 -4.51 -23.71
N SER A 685 34.94 -5.44 -22.98
CA SER A 685 36.31 -5.88 -23.27
C SER A 685 36.40 -6.60 -24.62
N GLN A 686 35.53 -7.59 -24.85
CA GLN A 686 35.58 -8.44 -26.04
C GLN A 686 35.33 -7.65 -27.32
N PHE A 687 34.33 -6.78 -27.34
CA PHE A 687 33.97 -6.06 -28.56
C PHE A 687 34.91 -4.87 -28.83
N LYS A 688 35.61 -4.35 -27.82
CA LYS A 688 36.69 -3.37 -28.03
C LYS A 688 37.94 -4.03 -28.61
N GLU A 689 38.29 -5.22 -28.14
CA GLU A 689 39.48 -5.97 -28.57
C GLU A 689 39.28 -6.65 -29.93
N THR A 690 38.19 -7.40 -30.10
CA THR A 690 37.92 -8.20 -31.31
C THR A 690 37.37 -7.40 -32.48
N TYR A 691 36.59 -6.33 -32.22
CA TYR A 691 35.92 -5.54 -33.27
C TYR A 691 36.37 -4.07 -33.32
N GLN A 692 37.35 -3.66 -32.50
CA GLN A 692 37.93 -2.31 -32.46
C GLN A 692 36.90 -1.17 -32.30
N LEU A 693 35.79 -1.46 -31.60
CA LEU A 693 34.69 -0.51 -31.44
C LEU A 693 35.05 0.64 -30.47
N ASN A 694 34.57 1.85 -30.80
CA ASN A 694 34.59 2.98 -29.86
C ASN A 694 33.49 2.82 -28.79
N ASP A 695 33.59 3.57 -27.69
CA ASP A 695 32.75 3.35 -26.51
C ASP A 695 31.24 3.64 -26.75
N LEU A 696 30.90 4.47 -27.74
CA LEU A 696 29.52 4.66 -28.20
C LEU A 696 29.01 3.42 -28.98
N ALA A 697 29.82 2.87 -29.89
CA ALA A 697 29.49 1.66 -30.63
C ALA A 697 29.39 0.43 -29.70
N ILE A 698 30.24 0.34 -28.66
CA ILE A 698 30.10 -0.65 -27.58
C ILE A 698 28.76 -0.47 -26.85
N GLY A 699 28.34 0.77 -26.58
CA GLY A 699 27.00 1.05 -26.04
C GLY A 699 25.85 0.51 -26.93
N LEU A 700 25.99 0.59 -28.25
CA LEU A 700 24.99 0.07 -29.20
C LEU A 700 24.92 -1.48 -29.23
N VAL A 701 25.99 -2.20 -28.89
CA VAL A 701 26.00 -3.67 -28.79
C VAL A 701 25.02 -4.20 -27.71
N PHE A 702 24.64 -3.38 -26.74
CA PHE A 702 23.64 -3.74 -25.72
C PHE A 702 22.17 -3.63 -26.21
N VAL A 703 21.91 -3.07 -27.39
CA VAL A 703 20.54 -2.93 -27.91
C VAL A 703 19.88 -4.29 -28.21
N PRO A 704 20.51 -5.26 -28.89
CA PRO A 704 19.94 -6.61 -29.05
C PRO A 704 19.65 -7.32 -27.73
N ALA A 705 20.49 -7.14 -26.70
CA ALA A 705 20.22 -7.67 -25.36
C ALA A 705 18.94 -7.07 -24.75
N GLY A 706 18.76 -5.76 -24.91
CA GLY A 706 17.57 -5.03 -24.44
C GLY A 706 16.29 -5.46 -25.16
N VAL A 707 16.32 -5.57 -26.49
CA VAL A 707 15.16 -6.00 -27.28
C VAL A 707 14.80 -7.46 -26.98
N GLY A 708 15.79 -8.35 -26.86
CA GLY A 708 15.55 -9.75 -26.47
C GLY A 708 14.91 -9.85 -25.09
N SER A 709 15.45 -9.13 -24.11
CA SER A 709 14.91 -9.14 -22.75
C SER A 709 13.52 -8.49 -22.65
N LEU A 710 13.26 -7.41 -23.41
CA LEU A 710 11.95 -6.76 -23.53
C LEU A 710 10.86 -7.71 -24.07
N LEU A 711 11.17 -8.40 -25.17
CA LEU A 711 10.26 -9.39 -25.77
C LEU A 711 10.06 -10.62 -24.87
N SER A 712 11.05 -10.97 -24.04
CA SER A 712 10.93 -12.07 -23.09
C SER A 712 9.79 -11.83 -22.07
N THR A 713 9.67 -10.59 -21.55
CA THR A 713 8.70 -10.23 -20.50
C THR A 713 7.25 -10.42 -20.95
N THR A 714 6.93 -10.05 -22.19
CA THR A 714 5.58 -10.20 -22.75
C THR A 714 5.31 -11.64 -23.15
N PHE A 715 6.30 -12.32 -23.77
CA PHE A 715 6.18 -13.72 -24.18
C PHE A 715 5.99 -14.66 -22.98
N SER A 716 6.86 -14.58 -21.96
CA SER A 716 6.79 -15.47 -20.80
C SER A 716 5.51 -15.26 -19.99
N GLY A 717 5.05 -14.01 -19.84
CA GLY A 717 3.79 -13.70 -19.15
C GLY A 717 2.58 -14.37 -19.82
N LEU A 718 2.46 -14.23 -21.14
CA LEU A 718 1.38 -14.86 -21.92
C LEU A 718 1.44 -16.40 -21.87
N LEU A 719 2.65 -16.98 -21.94
CA LEU A 719 2.84 -18.43 -21.95
C LEU A 719 2.57 -19.06 -20.58
N LEU A 720 2.86 -18.34 -19.49
CA LEU A 720 2.52 -18.74 -18.12
C LEU A 720 1.02 -18.64 -17.83
N ASP A 721 0.37 -17.55 -18.25
CA ASP A 721 -1.09 -17.39 -18.12
C ASP A 721 -1.84 -18.46 -18.96
N TRP A 722 -1.30 -18.84 -20.12
CA TRP A 722 -1.80 -19.97 -20.92
C TRP A 722 -1.64 -21.31 -20.20
N ASN A 723 -0.46 -21.65 -19.70
CA ASN A 723 -0.24 -22.97 -19.07
C ASN A 723 -1.02 -23.14 -17.77
N TYR A 724 -1.16 -22.05 -17.00
CA TYR A 724 -2.00 -22.00 -15.80
C TYR A 724 -3.46 -22.33 -16.15
N ARG A 725 -4.04 -21.65 -17.15
CA ARG A 725 -5.41 -21.91 -17.62
C ARG A 725 -5.59 -23.32 -18.20
N ARG A 726 -4.58 -23.85 -18.90
CA ARG A 726 -4.56 -25.22 -19.44
C ARG A 726 -4.69 -26.27 -18.33
N LEU A 727 -3.92 -26.14 -17.26
CA LEU A 727 -4.00 -27.03 -16.10
C LEU A 727 -5.29 -26.82 -15.29
N GLN A 728 -5.76 -25.58 -15.14
CA GLN A 728 -7.00 -25.28 -14.43
C GLN A 728 -8.23 -25.88 -15.13
N GLY A 729 -8.23 -25.90 -16.46
CA GLY A 729 -9.26 -26.57 -17.27
C GLY A 729 -9.33 -28.09 -17.09
N GLN A 730 -8.28 -28.73 -16.57
CA GLN A 730 -8.24 -30.16 -16.27
C GLN A 730 -8.79 -30.51 -14.88
N ILE A 731 -8.93 -29.51 -13.99
CA ILE A 731 -9.37 -29.67 -12.58
C ILE A 731 -10.86 -29.33 -12.39
N GLY A 732 -11.51 -28.75 -13.41
CA GLY A 732 -12.97 -28.76 -13.53
C GLY A 732 -13.77 -27.81 -12.62
N SER A 733 -13.14 -26.94 -11.81
CA SER A 733 -13.87 -25.96 -10.98
C SER A 733 -13.12 -24.64 -10.69
N PRO A 734 -13.84 -23.50 -10.57
CA PRO A 734 -13.26 -22.17 -10.34
C PRO A 734 -12.97 -21.87 -8.86
N LEU A 735 -11.89 -22.49 -8.36
CA LEU A 735 -11.30 -22.33 -7.02
C LEU A 735 -11.22 -20.85 -6.54
N THR A 736 -11.37 -20.60 -5.24
CA THR A 736 -11.03 -19.31 -4.60
C THR A 736 -9.51 -19.12 -4.51
N GLN A 737 -9.05 -17.94 -4.11
CA GLN A 737 -7.61 -17.63 -4.08
C GLN A 737 -6.86 -18.36 -2.95
N ALA A 738 -7.58 -18.88 -1.93
CA ALA A 738 -7.02 -19.79 -0.93
C ALA A 738 -6.91 -21.22 -1.51
N ASP A 739 -8.02 -21.78 -2.01
CA ASP A 739 -8.05 -23.11 -2.61
C ASP A 739 -7.15 -23.24 -3.87
N GLN A 740 -6.83 -22.12 -4.55
CA GLN A 740 -5.80 -22.03 -5.61
C GLN A 740 -4.35 -22.24 -5.14
N HIS A 741 -4.09 -22.22 -3.83
CA HIS A 741 -2.79 -22.56 -3.23
C HIS A 741 -2.78 -23.96 -2.63
N GLU A 742 -3.94 -24.44 -2.14
CA GLU A 742 -4.06 -25.72 -1.44
C GLU A 742 -4.36 -26.90 -2.38
N THR A 743 -4.91 -26.66 -3.59
CA THR A 743 -5.36 -27.75 -4.51
C THR A 743 -4.86 -27.65 -5.95
N PHE A 744 -4.20 -26.55 -6.34
CA PHE A 744 -3.71 -26.35 -7.71
C PHE A 744 -2.17 -26.46 -7.76
N PRO A 745 -1.58 -27.31 -8.62
CA PRO A 745 -0.13 -27.54 -8.67
C PRO A 745 0.60 -26.39 -9.37
N ILE A 746 0.74 -25.26 -8.67
CA ILE A 746 1.21 -23.99 -9.21
C ILE A 746 2.68 -24.05 -9.66
N GLU A 747 3.50 -24.83 -8.95
CA GLU A 747 4.92 -25.05 -9.23
C GLU A 747 5.09 -25.85 -10.51
N ARG A 748 4.26 -26.89 -10.70
CA ARG A 748 4.15 -27.63 -11.97
C ARG A 748 3.74 -26.70 -13.11
N ALA A 749 2.83 -25.75 -12.85
CA ALA A 749 2.37 -24.78 -13.85
C ALA A 749 3.46 -23.77 -14.26
N ARG A 750 4.35 -23.35 -13.35
CA ARG A 750 5.48 -22.45 -13.64
C ARG A 750 6.69 -23.20 -14.23
N ILE A 751 7.12 -24.31 -13.61
CA ILE A 751 8.35 -25.03 -13.97
C ILE A 751 8.27 -25.62 -15.40
N GLN A 752 7.09 -26.08 -15.83
CA GLN A 752 6.86 -26.54 -17.22
C GLN A 752 7.23 -25.49 -18.29
N ILE A 753 7.17 -24.20 -17.96
CA ILE A 753 7.57 -23.12 -18.88
C ILE A 753 9.05 -22.73 -18.67
N CYS A 754 9.55 -22.74 -17.43
CA CYS A 754 10.94 -22.40 -17.14
C CYS A 754 11.96 -23.38 -17.76
N LEU A 755 11.65 -24.69 -17.75
CA LEU A 755 12.57 -25.73 -18.20
C LEU A 755 13.04 -25.58 -19.66
N PRO A 756 12.16 -25.47 -20.69
CA PRO A 756 12.60 -25.29 -22.07
C PRO A 756 13.34 -23.96 -22.32
N LEU A 757 12.99 -22.90 -21.58
CA LEU A 757 13.67 -21.60 -21.66
C LEU A 757 15.10 -21.69 -21.10
N THR A 758 15.30 -22.47 -20.03
CA THR A 758 16.62 -22.73 -19.43
C THR A 758 17.52 -23.55 -20.36
N VAL A 759 16.95 -24.56 -21.05
CA VAL A 759 17.67 -25.33 -22.08
C VAL A 759 18.09 -24.44 -23.25
N LEU A 760 17.19 -23.58 -23.76
CA LEU A 760 17.50 -22.63 -24.82
C LEU A 760 18.62 -21.65 -24.42
N ALA A 761 18.61 -21.18 -23.17
CA ALA A 761 19.67 -20.32 -22.63
C ALA A 761 21.03 -21.03 -22.62
N ALA A 762 21.11 -22.26 -22.09
CA ALA A 762 22.34 -23.03 -22.06
C ALA A 762 22.93 -23.25 -23.46
N LEU A 763 22.11 -23.68 -24.41
CA LEU A 763 22.53 -23.89 -25.81
C LEU A 763 23.01 -22.57 -26.46
N SER A 764 22.32 -21.46 -26.22
CA SER A 764 22.68 -20.16 -26.79
C SER A 764 24.03 -19.64 -26.24
N ILE A 765 24.29 -19.83 -24.95
CA ILE A 765 25.58 -19.49 -24.32
C ILE A 765 26.71 -20.36 -24.89
N LEU A 766 26.48 -21.67 -25.08
CA LEU A 766 27.47 -22.58 -25.66
C LEU A 766 27.79 -22.23 -27.12
N SER A 767 26.78 -21.88 -27.93
CA SER A 767 26.99 -21.37 -29.30
C SER A 767 27.75 -20.04 -29.34
N TYR A 768 27.54 -19.16 -28.35
CA TYR A 768 28.29 -17.91 -28.22
C TYR A 768 29.74 -18.16 -27.78
N ALA A 769 29.96 -19.12 -26.88
CA ALA A 769 31.29 -19.58 -26.48
C ALA A 769 32.11 -20.12 -27.67
N THR A 770 31.50 -20.93 -28.53
CA THR A 770 32.18 -21.44 -29.74
C THR A 770 32.39 -20.33 -30.78
N LEU A 771 31.40 -19.48 -31.04
CA LEU A 771 31.56 -18.36 -31.98
C LEU A 771 32.72 -17.43 -31.56
N MET A 772 32.74 -17.00 -30.30
CA MET A 772 33.78 -16.13 -29.73
C MET A 772 35.14 -16.84 -29.49
N SER A 773 35.30 -18.08 -29.97
CA SER A 773 36.58 -18.80 -30.00
C SER A 773 37.21 -18.89 -31.40
N LEU A 774 36.50 -18.43 -32.45
CA LEU A 774 37.02 -18.34 -33.81
C LEU A 774 38.02 -17.18 -33.93
N ALA A 775 39.01 -17.32 -34.81
CA ALA A 775 40.00 -16.26 -35.06
C ALA A 775 39.40 -14.99 -35.70
N THR A 776 38.27 -15.13 -36.40
CA THR A 776 37.50 -14.02 -37.00
C THR A 776 36.01 -14.27 -36.78
N PRO A 777 35.46 -13.95 -35.60
CA PRO A 777 34.06 -14.24 -35.28
C PRO A 777 33.11 -13.24 -35.97
N ASP A 778 32.04 -13.70 -36.61
CA ASP A 778 31.10 -12.78 -37.25
C ASP A 778 30.30 -11.95 -36.22
N PHE A 779 30.30 -10.64 -36.45
CA PHE A 779 29.64 -9.65 -35.62
C PHE A 779 28.10 -9.82 -35.62
N SER A 780 27.50 -10.16 -36.76
CA SER A 780 26.03 -10.28 -36.88
C SER A 780 25.50 -11.48 -36.09
N HIS A 781 26.19 -12.62 -36.17
CA HIS A 781 25.89 -13.81 -35.38
C HIS A 781 26.13 -13.58 -33.88
N ALA A 782 27.15 -12.79 -33.51
CA ALA A 782 27.38 -12.43 -32.12
C ALA A 782 26.22 -11.62 -31.52
N LEU A 783 25.71 -10.61 -32.25
CA LEU A 783 24.53 -9.84 -31.84
C LEU A 783 23.26 -10.68 -31.76
N ALA A 784 23.05 -11.62 -32.69
CA ALA A 784 21.90 -12.52 -32.69
C ALA A 784 21.92 -13.51 -31.50
N LEU A 785 23.10 -13.99 -31.12
CA LEU A 785 23.27 -14.81 -29.92
C LEU A 785 23.09 -13.99 -28.63
N ILE A 786 23.62 -12.76 -28.56
CA ILE A 786 23.38 -11.84 -27.44
C ILE A 786 21.88 -11.59 -27.25
N PHE A 787 21.11 -11.36 -28.32
CA PHE A 787 19.64 -11.29 -28.26
C PHE A 787 19.02 -12.57 -27.69
N THR A 788 19.43 -13.74 -28.19
CA THR A 788 18.79 -15.03 -27.85
C THR A 788 19.10 -15.47 -26.42
N ILE A 789 20.34 -15.27 -25.96
CA ILE A 789 20.77 -15.46 -24.56
C ILE A 789 19.93 -14.54 -23.65
N SER A 790 19.82 -13.26 -24.01
CA SER A 790 19.09 -12.27 -23.21
C SER A 790 17.60 -12.56 -23.13
N PHE A 791 16.97 -12.98 -24.23
CA PHE A 791 15.57 -13.41 -24.27
C PHE A 791 15.33 -14.66 -23.38
N SER A 792 16.13 -15.70 -23.57
CA SER A 792 15.92 -17.02 -22.94
C SER A 792 16.20 -17.01 -21.43
N ILE A 793 17.32 -16.41 -20.99
CA ILE A 793 17.59 -16.27 -19.55
C ILE A 793 16.52 -15.41 -18.89
N THR A 794 16.16 -14.27 -19.47
CA THR A 794 15.21 -13.34 -18.85
C THR A 794 13.80 -13.92 -18.77
N ALA A 795 13.36 -14.73 -19.75
CA ALA A 795 12.12 -15.48 -19.69
C ALA A 795 12.12 -16.55 -18.57
N ALA A 796 13.22 -17.29 -18.41
CA ALA A 796 13.37 -18.30 -17.35
C ALA A 796 13.40 -17.65 -15.95
N TYR A 797 14.19 -16.58 -15.80
CA TYR A 797 14.33 -15.78 -14.57
C TYR A 797 13.01 -15.11 -14.15
N ASN A 798 12.26 -14.52 -15.08
CA ASN A 798 10.92 -14.00 -14.78
C ASN A 798 9.96 -15.11 -14.31
N THR A 799 10.03 -16.29 -14.91
CA THR A 799 9.22 -17.44 -14.49
C THR A 799 9.52 -17.88 -13.06
N MET A 800 10.80 -17.92 -12.68
CA MET A 800 11.23 -18.25 -11.31
C MET A 800 10.89 -17.14 -10.31
N ASN A 801 11.03 -15.86 -10.66
CA ASN A 801 10.55 -14.76 -9.80
C ASN A 801 9.05 -14.86 -9.52
N ILE A 802 8.24 -15.14 -10.53
CA ILE A 802 6.79 -15.34 -10.36
C ILE A 802 6.52 -16.54 -9.44
N LEU A 803 7.25 -17.65 -9.61
CA LEU A 803 7.14 -18.81 -8.72
C LEU A 803 7.48 -18.47 -7.26
N ILE A 804 8.55 -17.69 -7.00
CA ILE A 804 8.93 -17.28 -5.64
C ILE A 804 7.87 -16.35 -5.00
N VAL A 805 7.31 -15.41 -5.77
CA VAL A 805 6.22 -14.53 -5.30
C VAL A 805 4.92 -15.29 -5.07
N ASP A 806 4.62 -16.29 -5.90
CA ASP A 806 3.46 -17.17 -5.69
C ASP A 806 3.66 -18.00 -4.40
N LEU A 807 4.78 -18.73 -4.26
CA LEU A 807 5.11 -19.57 -3.09
C LEU A 807 5.16 -18.82 -1.74
N TYR A 808 5.40 -17.52 -1.75
CA TYR A 808 5.53 -16.68 -0.54
C TYR A 808 4.57 -15.49 -0.55
N TYR A 809 3.34 -15.69 -1.03
CA TYR A 809 2.34 -14.61 -1.17
C TYR A 809 2.03 -13.82 0.11
N ALA A 810 2.27 -14.40 1.30
CA ALA A 810 2.05 -13.76 2.60
C ALA A 810 3.25 -12.91 3.08
N THR A 811 4.46 -13.19 2.62
CA THR A 811 5.70 -12.44 2.95
C THR A 811 6.55 -12.13 1.70
N PRO A 812 5.95 -11.63 0.61
CA PRO A 812 6.59 -11.62 -0.71
C PRO A 812 7.80 -10.67 -0.77
N ALA A 813 7.81 -9.60 0.04
CA ALA A 813 8.95 -8.69 0.12
C ALA A 813 10.19 -9.37 0.74
N THR A 814 10.00 -10.21 1.77
CA THR A 814 11.09 -10.98 2.41
C THR A 814 11.62 -12.09 1.47
N ALA A 815 10.74 -12.78 0.74
CA ALA A 815 11.16 -13.77 -0.26
C ALA A 815 11.87 -13.12 -1.47
N MET A 816 11.38 -11.97 -1.94
CA MET A 816 12.07 -11.18 -2.98
C MET A 816 13.39 -10.59 -2.50
N ALA A 817 13.54 -10.30 -1.21
CA ALA A 817 14.82 -9.90 -0.63
C ALA A 817 15.83 -11.06 -0.60
N ALA A 818 15.42 -12.25 -0.16
CA ALA A 818 16.27 -13.46 -0.20
C ALA A 818 16.72 -13.79 -1.63
N ASN A 819 15.80 -13.63 -2.59
CA ASN A 819 16.06 -13.77 -4.02
C ASN A 819 17.08 -12.74 -4.53
N ASN A 820 16.86 -11.45 -4.26
CA ASN A 820 17.80 -10.39 -4.65
C ASN A 820 19.19 -10.59 -4.02
N LEU A 821 19.26 -11.08 -2.78
CA LEU A 821 20.51 -11.39 -2.08
C LEU A 821 21.33 -12.46 -2.83
N VAL A 822 20.76 -13.65 -3.05
CA VAL A 822 21.43 -14.75 -3.77
C VAL A 822 21.79 -14.32 -5.20
N ARG A 823 20.85 -13.69 -5.90
CA ARG A 823 20.97 -13.21 -7.27
C ARG A 823 22.14 -12.22 -7.43
N CYS A 824 22.21 -11.20 -6.58
CA CYS A 824 23.23 -10.16 -6.70
C CYS A 824 24.61 -10.62 -6.20
N PHE A 825 24.69 -11.53 -5.22
CA PHE A 825 25.98 -12.12 -4.80
C PHE A 825 26.57 -13.03 -5.89
N LEU A 826 25.76 -13.91 -6.49
CA LEU A 826 26.21 -14.76 -7.60
C LEU A 826 26.53 -13.93 -8.85
N GLY A 827 25.75 -12.89 -9.14
CA GLY A 827 26.07 -11.91 -10.20
C GLY A 827 27.38 -11.17 -9.95
N ALA A 828 27.62 -10.68 -8.73
CA ALA A 828 28.86 -10.00 -8.36
C ALA A 828 30.08 -10.91 -8.50
N ALA A 829 29.96 -12.18 -8.08
CA ALA A 829 30.99 -13.19 -8.27
C ALA A 829 31.25 -13.48 -9.76
N ALA A 830 30.19 -13.64 -10.57
CA ALA A 830 30.31 -13.89 -12.01
C ALA A 830 30.99 -12.71 -12.75
N THR A 831 30.54 -11.48 -12.51
CA THR A 831 31.15 -10.26 -13.09
C THR A 831 32.60 -10.06 -12.62
N GLY A 832 32.91 -10.37 -11.35
CA GLY A 832 34.28 -10.29 -10.82
C GLY A 832 35.23 -11.36 -11.38
N LEU A 833 34.73 -12.56 -11.67
CA LEU A 833 35.53 -13.69 -12.15
C LEU A 833 35.64 -13.77 -13.67
N VAL A 834 34.67 -13.26 -14.45
CA VAL A 834 34.63 -13.46 -15.90
C VAL A 834 35.85 -12.85 -16.62
N HIS A 835 36.26 -11.63 -16.28
CA HIS A 835 37.41 -11.01 -16.95
C HIS A 835 38.75 -11.69 -16.62
N PRO A 836 39.08 -12.01 -15.35
CA PRO A 836 40.21 -12.88 -15.02
C PRO A 836 40.16 -14.25 -15.70
N ALA A 837 38.98 -14.88 -15.81
CA ALA A 837 38.81 -16.16 -16.48
C ALA A 837 39.07 -16.07 -18.00
N MET A 838 38.57 -15.04 -18.67
CA MET A 838 38.83 -14.80 -20.09
C MET A 838 40.32 -14.63 -20.38
N VAL A 839 41.04 -13.88 -19.55
CA VAL A 839 42.50 -13.70 -19.66
C VAL A 839 43.28 -14.98 -19.32
N ARG A 840 42.77 -15.82 -18.41
CA ARG A 840 43.47 -17.02 -17.91
C ARG A 840 43.23 -18.29 -18.73
N TRP A 841 42.04 -18.44 -19.32
CA TRP A 841 41.56 -19.65 -19.99
C TRP A 841 41.03 -19.40 -21.40
N GLY A 842 40.91 -18.14 -21.82
CA GLY A 842 40.28 -17.75 -23.08
C GLY A 842 38.75 -17.64 -23.00
N THR A 843 38.19 -16.85 -23.90
CA THR A 843 36.74 -16.59 -23.99
C THR A 843 35.90 -17.87 -24.14
N GLY A 844 36.31 -18.78 -25.03
CA GLY A 844 35.55 -20.01 -25.33
C GLY A 844 35.39 -20.92 -24.11
N TRP A 845 36.47 -21.18 -23.35
CA TRP A 845 36.38 -21.96 -22.12
C TRP A 845 35.56 -21.24 -21.04
N THR A 846 35.73 -19.92 -20.91
CA THR A 846 35.01 -19.12 -19.91
C THR A 846 33.50 -19.19 -20.09
N TYR A 847 32.99 -18.93 -21.30
CA TYR A 847 31.55 -19.05 -21.57
C TYR A 847 31.08 -20.51 -21.70
N GLY A 848 31.96 -21.46 -22.05
CA GLY A 848 31.68 -22.90 -21.98
C GLY A 848 31.29 -23.35 -20.57
N VAL A 849 32.03 -22.89 -19.55
CA VAL A 849 31.71 -23.14 -18.14
C VAL A 849 30.38 -22.50 -17.74
N VAL A 850 30.12 -21.24 -18.14
CA VAL A 850 28.84 -20.55 -17.87
C VAL A 850 27.66 -21.30 -18.51
N GLY A 851 27.79 -21.75 -19.76
CA GLY A 851 26.79 -22.56 -20.44
C GLY A 851 26.54 -23.90 -19.74
N GLY A 852 27.60 -24.55 -19.24
CA GLY A 852 27.50 -25.78 -18.45
C GLY A 852 26.78 -25.60 -17.11
N ILE A 853 26.97 -24.46 -16.42
CA ILE A 853 26.25 -24.14 -15.17
C ILE A 853 24.74 -24.05 -15.43
N VAL A 854 24.32 -23.36 -16.49
CA VAL A 854 22.90 -23.29 -16.87
C VAL A 854 22.37 -24.65 -17.36
N GLY A 855 23.14 -25.34 -18.19
CA GLY A 855 22.73 -26.60 -18.84
C GLY A 855 22.75 -27.84 -17.95
N VAL A 856 23.43 -27.81 -16.81
CA VAL A 856 23.53 -28.96 -15.89
C VAL A 856 23.04 -28.60 -14.50
N VAL A 857 23.62 -27.58 -13.86
CA VAL A 857 23.35 -27.28 -12.45
C VAL A 857 21.93 -26.73 -12.26
N VAL A 858 21.51 -25.76 -13.07
CA VAL A 858 20.15 -25.18 -12.96
C VAL A 858 19.07 -26.21 -13.29
N LEU A 859 19.27 -27.05 -14.31
CA LEU A 859 18.30 -28.11 -14.64
C LEU A 859 18.19 -29.18 -13.53
N LEU A 860 19.31 -29.56 -12.91
CA LEU A 860 19.31 -30.51 -11.78
C LEU A 860 18.62 -29.92 -10.54
N LEU A 861 18.86 -28.64 -10.23
CA LEU A 861 18.16 -27.95 -9.13
C LEU A 861 16.65 -27.87 -9.38
N LEU A 862 16.21 -27.53 -10.59
CA LEU A 862 14.79 -27.53 -10.98
C LEU A 862 14.16 -28.93 -10.86
N HIS A 863 14.89 -30.00 -11.19
CA HIS A 863 14.41 -31.37 -11.00
C HIS A 863 14.23 -31.72 -9.52
N LEU A 864 15.18 -31.36 -8.65
CA LEU A 864 15.07 -31.54 -7.19
C LEU A 864 13.91 -30.73 -6.58
N VAL A 865 13.61 -29.54 -7.10
CA VAL A 865 12.42 -28.76 -6.71
C VAL A 865 11.14 -29.54 -7.03
N THR A 866 11.05 -30.18 -8.20
CA THR A 866 9.84 -30.95 -8.57
C THR A 866 9.61 -32.22 -7.74
N SER A 867 10.60 -32.74 -7.01
CA SER A 867 10.45 -33.95 -6.18
C SER A 867 10.11 -33.71 -4.71
N GLN A 868 10.19 -32.47 -4.20
CA GLN A 868 9.97 -32.16 -2.77
C GLN A 868 8.66 -31.41 -2.45
N ILE A 869 7.79 -31.19 -3.45
CA ILE A 869 6.63 -30.29 -3.35
C ILE A 869 5.29 -31.07 -3.27
N ILE A 870 5.33 -32.37 -2.99
CA ILE A 870 4.16 -33.21 -2.68
C ILE A 870 4.26 -33.66 -1.21
N PRO A 871 3.56 -33.03 -0.23
CA PRO A 871 3.99 -33.05 1.16
C PRO A 871 3.04 -33.74 2.17
N ILE A 872 2.38 -34.85 1.82
CA ILE A 872 1.64 -35.70 2.79
C ILE A 872 1.96 -37.19 2.54
N PRO A 873 2.30 -38.00 3.57
CA PRO A 873 2.53 -39.44 3.40
C PRO A 873 1.28 -40.20 2.98
N HIS A 874 1.45 -41.26 2.19
CA HIS A 874 0.45 -42.33 2.12
C HIS A 874 0.63 -43.25 3.32
N TYR A 875 -0.36 -43.30 4.21
CA TYR A 875 -0.42 -44.29 5.29
C TYR A 875 -0.82 -45.66 4.73
N PRO A 876 -0.49 -46.79 5.41
CA PRO A 876 -0.92 -48.11 4.97
C PRO A 876 -2.45 -48.29 4.97
N GLN A 877 -3.13 -47.59 5.88
CA GLN A 877 -4.58 -47.59 6.04
C GLN A 877 -5.09 -46.19 6.40
N THR A 878 -6.30 -45.85 5.97
CA THR A 878 -7.01 -44.64 6.41
C THR A 878 -7.70 -44.90 7.75
N LEU A 879 -7.63 -43.93 8.67
CA LEU A 879 -8.44 -43.92 9.88
C LEU A 879 -9.79 -43.23 9.57
N HIS A 880 -10.90 -43.96 9.59
CA HIS A 880 -12.22 -43.36 9.37
C HIS A 880 -12.64 -42.58 10.63
N LEU A 881 -12.98 -41.31 10.42
CA LEU A 881 -13.37 -40.37 11.47
C LEU A 881 -14.80 -39.88 11.23
N HIS A 882 -15.59 -39.76 12.28
CA HIS A 882 -16.98 -39.27 12.19
C HIS A 882 -17.37 -38.53 13.48
N TYR A 883 -17.62 -37.22 13.41
CA TYR A 883 -18.25 -36.49 14.51
C TYR A 883 -19.78 -36.61 14.39
N PRO A 884 -20.54 -36.55 15.50
CA PRO A 884 -22.00 -36.79 15.49
C PRO A 884 -22.85 -35.94 14.51
N ASN A 885 -22.32 -34.81 14.04
CA ASN A 885 -23.00 -33.89 13.11
C ASN A 885 -22.37 -33.84 11.70
N THR A 886 -21.30 -34.61 11.44
CA THR A 886 -20.59 -34.60 10.14
C THR A 886 -20.87 -35.88 9.36
N PRO A 887 -20.63 -35.93 8.04
CA PRO A 887 -20.38 -37.21 7.37
C PRO A 887 -19.14 -37.92 7.95
N TYR A 888 -18.79 -39.08 7.40
CA TYR A 888 -17.42 -39.59 7.52
C TYR A 888 -16.45 -38.61 6.84
N ILE A 889 -15.29 -38.41 7.44
CA ILE A 889 -14.29 -37.41 7.03
C ILE A 889 -13.24 -38.09 6.14
N GLU A 890 -13.11 -37.62 4.91
CA GLU A 890 -12.06 -38.04 4.01
C GLU A 890 -10.78 -37.19 4.19
N PRO A 891 -9.58 -37.75 3.92
CA PRO A 891 -8.32 -37.03 4.12
C PRO A 891 -8.23 -35.72 3.31
N GLY A 892 -8.25 -34.59 4.03
CA GLY A 892 -8.22 -33.23 3.47
C GLY A 892 -9.55 -32.46 3.51
N ASP A 893 -10.61 -33.05 4.06
CA ASP A 893 -11.88 -32.34 4.31
C ASP A 893 -11.73 -31.11 5.22
N THR A 894 -12.74 -30.25 5.25
CA THR A 894 -12.78 -29.03 6.07
C THR A 894 -14.02 -28.98 6.95
N LEU A 895 -13.82 -28.86 8.26
CA LEU A 895 -14.88 -28.84 9.28
C LEU A 895 -15.04 -27.43 9.89
N GLN A 896 -16.21 -27.14 10.45
CA GLN A 896 -16.39 -25.94 11.28
C GLN A 896 -15.97 -26.24 12.72
N ILE A 897 -15.39 -25.24 13.40
CA ILE A 897 -15.04 -25.27 14.84
C ILE A 897 -16.19 -25.69 15.77
N GLN A 898 -17.42 -25.61 15.29
CA GLN A 898 -18.63 -25.99 16.04
C GLN A 898 -18.82 -27.52 16.07
N ASP A 899 -18.49 -28.20 14.97
CA ASP A 899 -18.76 -29.63 14.76
C ASP A 899 -17.67 -30.51 15.41
N THR A 900 -16.47 -29.95 15.60
CA THR A 900 -15.32 -30.62 16.22
C THR A 900 -15.25 -30.48 17.74
N LYS A 901 -16.33 -30.03 18.38
CA LYS A 901 -16.46 -29.94 19.85
C LYS A 901 -16.65 -31.27 20.56
N PRO A 902 -17.58 -32.18 20.14
CA PRO A 902 -17.63 -33.54 20.67
C PRO A 902 -16.40 -34.35 20.28
N LEU A 903 -16.15 -35.46 20.98
CA LEU A 903 -15.17 -36.47 20.58
C LEU A 903 -15.67 -37.17 19.29
N PRO A 904 -14.82 -37.43 18.27
CA PRO A 904 -15.23 -38.20 17.11
C PRO A 904 -15.29 -39.71 17.42
N ILE A 905 -16.14 -40.41 16.68
CA ILE A 905 -16.07 -41.87 16.54
C ILE A 905 -14.90 -42.20 15.61
N LEU A 906 -14.11 -43.19 16.01
CA LEU A 906 -12.89 -43.64 15.33
C LEU A 906 -13.04 -45.10 14.90
N SER A 907 -12.78 -45.42 13.63
CA SER A 907 -12.75 -46.80 13.15
C SER A 907 -11.73 -47.01 12.03
N THR A 908 -11.20 -48.22 11.88
CA THR A 908 -10.41 -48.61 10.70
C THR A 908 -10.43 -50.13 10.50
N HIS A 909 -10.27 -50.58 9.26
CA HIS A 909 -10.54 -51.96 8.89
C HIS A 909 -9.42 -52.93 9.30
N HIS A 910 -9.82 -54.09 9.82
CA HIS A 910 -8.96 -55.24 10.13
C HIS A 910 -8.01 -55.07 11.33
N LEU A 911 -8.42 -54.34 12.37
CA LEU A 911 -7.69 -54.30 13.65
C LEU A 911 -7.92 -55.58 14.48
N PRO A 912 -6.86 -56.29 14.92
CA PRO A 912 -6.98 -57.36 15.92
C PRO A 912 -7.60 -56.86 17.24
N GLN A 913 -8.64 -57.55 17.72
CA GLN A 913 -9.34 -57.24 18.98
C GLN A 913 -8.50 -57.55 20.24
N ASN A 914 -7.41 -58.30 20.10
CA ASN A 914 -6.51 -58.69 21.19
C ASN A 914 -5.29 -57.76 21.35
N GLN A 915 -5.29 -56.59 20.71
CA GLN A 915 -4.25 -55.57 20.81
C GLN A 915 -4.80 -54.27 21.38
N THR A 916 -3.94 -53.56 22.12
CA THR A 916 -4.17 -52.17 22.53
C THR A 916 -3.56 -51.19 21.54
N TYR A 917 -4.15 -50.00 21.46
CA TYR A 917 -3.75 -48.94 20.55
C TYR A 917 -3.66 -47.59 21.28
N THR A 918 -2.73 -46.75 20.82
CA THR A 918 -2.56 -45.36 21.26
C THR A 918 -2.88 -44.44 20.10
N ILE A 919 -3.67 -43.40 20.34
CA ILE A 919 -3.92 -42.35 19.34
C ILE A 919 -3.32 -41.00 19.77
N LEU A 920 -2.77 -40.28 18.79
CA LEU A 920 -2.33 -38.90 18.90
C LEU A 920 -3.18 -38.01 17.97
N PHE A 921 -3.65 -36.89 18.49
CA PHE A 921 -4.34 -35.85 17.72
C PHE A 921 -3.58 -34.53 17.84
N LEU A 922 -3.24 -33.94 16.70
CA LEU A 922 -2.22 -32.90 16.58
C LEU A 922 -2.73 -31.72 15.76
N ASP A 923 -2.40 -30.50 16.17
CA ASP A 923 -2.46 -29.29 15.34
C ASP A 923 -1.05 -29.01 14.80
N LEU A 924 -0.92 -28.84 13.48
CA LEU A 924 0.37 -28.71 12.80
C LEU A 924 0.75 -27.25 12.47
N ASP A 925 -0.15 -26.29 12.67
CA ASP A 925 -0.04 -24.93 12.09
C ASP A 925 -0.03 -23.80 13.13
N VAL A 926 0.04 -24.10 14.43
CA VAL A 926 -0.03 -23.07 15.49
C VAL A 926 1.17 -22.14 15.47
N LEU A 927 0.91 -20.82 15.47
CA LEU A 927 1.93 -19.78 15.59
C LEU A 927 2.09 -19.33 17.06
N TYR A 928 3.22 -19.69 17.66
CA TYR A 928 3.57 -19.28 19.03
C TYR A 928 4.30 -17.91 19.03
N ASN A 929 4.11 -17.14 20.11
CA ASN A 929 4.70 -15.80 20.35
C ASN A 929 4.58 -14.84 19.13
N ASN A 930 3.41 -14.19 19.01
CA ASN A 930 3.13 -13.09 18.07
C ASN A 930 3.65 -13.35 16.64
N ASN A 931 3.19 -14.46 16.04
CA ASN A 931 3.36 -14.80 14.62
C ASN A 931 4.81 -15.08 14.17
N THR A 932 5.73 -15.48 15.06
CA THR A 932 7.16 -15.67 14.71
C THR A 932 7.66 -17.11 14.64
N THR A 933 7.00 -18.08 15.30
CA THR A 933 7.44 -19.49 15.30
C THR A 933 6.24 -20.43 15.15
N ALA A 934 6.21 -21.22 14.08
CA ALA A 934 5.26 -22.33 13.94
C ALA A 934 5.64 -23.49 14.86
N THR A 935 4.65 -24.12 15.49
CA THR A 935 4.82 -25.19 16.46
C THR A 935 3.69 -26.22 16.36
N VAL A 936 3.98 -27.48 16.70
CA VAL A 936 2.98 -28.55 16.79
C VAL A 936 2.37 -28.55 18.20
N ILE A 937 1.04 -28.69 18.30
CA ILE A 937 0.33 -28.81 19.58
C ILE A 937 -0.40 -30.15 19.66
N LEU A 938 -0.22 -30.85 20.78
CA LEU A 938 -0.97 -32.08 21.08
C LEU A 938 -2.38 -31.73 21.61
N HIS A 939 -3.40 -31.96 20.79
CA HIS A 939 -4.79 -31.71 21.15
C HIS A 939 -5.40 -32.86 21.97
N TRP A 940 -5.05 -34.11 21.70
CA TRP A 940 -5.50 -35.27 22.47
C TRP A 940 -4.48 -36.40 22.39
N TYR A 941 -4.27 -37.08 23.51
CA TYR A 941 -3.54 -38.35 23.59
C TYR A 941 -4.36 -39.31 24.45
N GLN A 942 -4.61 -40.50 23.90
CA GLN A 942 -5.36 -41.56 24.56
C GLN A 942 -4.64 -42.91 24.33
N PRO A 943 -4.09 -43.53 25.39
CA PRO A 943 -3.64 -44.92 25.36
C PRO A 943 -4.81 -45.87 25.60
N ASP A 944 -4.51 -47.17 25.58
CA ASP A 944 -5.38 -48.27 26.02
C ASP A 944 -6.71 -48.37 25.24
N LEU A 945 -6.71 -47.96 23.97
CA LEU A 945 -7.84 -48.20 23.06
C LEU A 945 -7.85 -49.66 22.61
N ILE A 946 -9.03 -50.25 22.49
CA ILE A 946 -9.28 -51.59 21.94
C ILE A 946 -10.30 -51.52 20.80
N SER A 947 -10.21 -52.48 19.86
CA SER A 947 -11.14 -52.59 18.73
C SER A 947 -12.40 -53.38 19.12
N SER A 948 -13.57 -52.75 19.03
CA SER A 948 -14.88 -53.37 19.19
C SER A 948 -15.28 -54.22 17.97
N ASP A 949 -16.30 -55.07 18.08
CA ASP A 949 -16.79 -55.96 17.00
C ASP A 949 -17.13 -55.22 15.70
N ASN A 950 -17.52 -53.95 15.78
CA ASN A 950 -17.79 -53.07 14.63
C ASN A 950 -16.54 -52.33 14.11
N ASN A 951 -15.32 -52.73 14.48
CA ASN A 951 -14.05 -52.05 14.20
C ASN A 951 -13.96 -50.61 14.75
N ILE A 952 -14.76 -50.27 15.77
CA ILE A 952 -14.74 -48.97 16.45
C ILE A 952 -13.73 -49.02 17.60
N LEU A 953 -12.85 -48.02 17.70
CA LEU A 953 -11.89 -47.90 18.80
C LEU A 953 -12.55 -47.28 20.04
N ILE A 954 -12.44 -47.96 21.17
CA ILE A 954 -12.96 -47.52 22.48
C ILE A 954 -11.91 -47.69 23.59
N PRO A 955 -11.87 -46.85 24.63
CA PRO A 955 -11.00 -47.07 25.78
C PRO A 955 -11.32 -48.39 26.49
N ASN A 956 -10.29 -49.15 26.87
CA ASN A 956 -10.43 -50.43 27.54
C ASN A 956 -10.94 -50.25 28.99
N PRO A 957 -12.17 -50.73 29.34
CA PRO A 957 -12.73 -50.57 30.68
C PRO A 957 -12.07 -51.49 31.73
N HIS A 958 -11.15 -52.36 31.32
CA HIS A 958 -10.41 -53.28 32.18
C HIS A 958 -8.89 -53.01 32.19
N ALA A 959 -8.46 -51.85 31.67
CA ALA A 959 -7.08 -51.41 31.81
C ALA A 959 -6.73 -51.18 33.29
N PRO A 960 -5.55 -51.62 33.78
CA PRO A 960 -5.11 -51.36 35.15
C PRO A 960 -4.76 -49.88 35.29
N ILE A 961 -5.68 -49.09 35.87
CA ILE A 961 -5.65 -47.62 35.96
C ILE A 961 -4.24 -47.08 36.28
N PRO A 962 -3.54 -46.47 35.30
CA PRO A 962 -2.26 -45.83 35.55
C PRO A 962 -2.45 -44.55 36.39
N PRO A 963 -1.55 -44.18 37.33
CA PRO A 963 -1.74 -43.01 38.19
C PRO A 963 -1.59 -41.63 37.51
N ARG A 964 -1.60 -41.57 36.17
CA ARG A 964 -1.35 -40.35 35.38
C ARG A 964 -2.41 -40.19 34.29
N GLU A 965 -2.93 -38.97 34.19
CA GLU A 965 -4.18 -38.64 33.52
C GLU A 965 -4.07 -38.76 31.99
N SER A 966 -5.10 -39.31 31.33
CA SER A 966 -5.22 -39.19 29.87
C SER A 966 -5.26 -37.72 29.47
N ALA A 967 -4.47 -37.30 28.48
CA ALA A 967 -4.36 -35.89 28.11
C ALA A 967 -5.65 -35.40 27.42
N THR A 968 -6.60 -34.87 28.21
CA THR A 968 -7.99 -34.53 27.85
C THR A 968 -8.12 -33.89 26.47
N TYR A 969 -9.12 -34.32 25.70
CA TYR A 969 -9.42 -33.80 24.36
C TYR A 969 -9.63 -32.29 24.37
N ILE A 970 -8.70 -31.55 23.76
CA ILE A 970 -8.84 -30.15 23.43
C ILE A 970 -9.46 -30.08 22.03
N ALA A 971 -10.71 -29.67 21.93
CA ALA A 971 -11.35 -29.42 20.63
C ALA A 971 -10.53 -28.40 19.80
N PRO A 972 -10.39 -28.61 18.47
CA PRO A 972 -9.75 -27.66 17.55
C PRO A 972 -10.23 -26.23 17.78
N GLN A 973 -9.28 -25.30 17.97
CA GLN A 973 -9.56 -23.88 18.22
C GLN A 973 -8.60 -22.96 17.44
N PRO A 974 -8.61 -23.04 16.09
CA PRO A 974 -7.82 -22.13 15.27
C PRO A 974 -8.28 -20.68 15.51
N PRO A 975 -7.36 -19.68 15.57
CA PRO A 975 -7.70 -18.26 15.68
C PRO A 975 -8.72 -17.78 14.64
N ALA A 976 -9.49 -16.73 14.98
CA ALA A 976 -10.55 -16.24 14.11
C ALA A 976 -10.04 -15.82 12.71
N ASN A 977 -10.66 -16.35 11.65
CA ASN A 977 -10.24 -16.22 10.25
C ASN A 977 -8.91 -16.94 9.87
N SER A 978 -8.42 -17.87 10.69
CA SER A 978 -7.34 -18.79 10.33
C SER A 978 -7.86 -20.19 9.96
N HIS A 979 -6.98 -21.02 9.43
CA HIS A 979 -7.22 -22.40 9.02
C HIS A 979 -6.01 -23.23 9.46
N HIS A 980 -6.22 -24.25 10.27
CA HIS A 980 -5.16 -25.12 10.78
C HIS A 980 -5.41 -26.55 10.33
N ARG A 981 -4.33 -27.28 10.00
CA ARG A 981 -4.36 -28.72 9.70
C ARG A 981 -4.29 -29.52 10.99
N TYR A 982 -5.28 -30.39 11.16
CA TYR A 982 -5.37 -31.34 12.25
C TYR A 982 -5.10 -32.75 11.74
N LEU A 983 -4.33 -33.52 12.50
CA LEU A 983 -3.85 -34.86 12.13
C LEU A 983 -4.12 -35.85 13.26
N TYR A 984 -4.78 -36.96 12.93
CA TYR A 984 -4.86 -38.16 13.77
C TYR A 984 -3.86 -39.22 13.31
N LEU A 985 -3.13 -39.80 14.26
CA LEU A 985 -2.21 -40.93 14.06
C LEU A 985 -2.52 -42.04 15.06
N LEU A 986 -2.78 -43.25 14.55
CA LEU A 986 -3.02 -44.45 15.34
C LEU A 986 -1.77 -45.33 15.37
N TYR A 987 -1.38 -45.81 16.55
CA TYR A 987 -0.24 -46.70 16.78
C TYR A 987 -0.71 -47.96 17.53
N THR A 988 -0.14 -49.13 17.22
CA THR A 988 -0.20 -50.28 18.12
C THR A 988 0.60 -49.97 19.38
N GLN A 989 0.01 -50.23 20.55
CA GLN A 989 0.61 -49.98 21.85
C GLN A 989 1.34 -51.26 22.33
N PRO A 990 2.61 -51.18 22.78
CA PRO A 990 3.32 -52.34 23.32
C PRO A 990 2.73 -52.80 24.67
N PRO A 991 2.79 -54.11 25.02
CA PRO A 991 2.23 -54.61 26.29
C PRO A 991 2.91 -54.05 27.56
N ASP A 992 4.14 -53.54 27.45
CA ASP A 992 4.92 -52.90 28.51
C ASP A 992 4.94 -51.35 28.39
N TYR A 993 3.93 -50.78 27.72
CA TYR A 993 3.82 -49.34 27.50
C TYR A 993 3.83 -48.57 28.81
N ILE A 994 4.79 -47.65 28.92
CA ILE A 994 4.88 -46.65 29.99
C ILE A 994 5.06 -45.31 29.30
N PHE A 995 4.23 -44.34 29.68
CA PHE A 995 4.34 -42.97 29.16
C PHE A 995 5.73 -42.37 29.53
N PRO A 996 6.50 -41.82 28.58
CA PRO A 996 7.85 -41.34 28.88
C PRO A 996 7.86 -40.13 29.82
N ASP A 997 8.58 -40.21 30.94
CA ASP A 997 8.62 -39.15 31.96
C ASP A 997 9.12 -37.79 31.39
N CYS A 998 9.99 -37.82 30.37
CA CYS A 998 10.44 -36.61 29.66
C CYS A 998 9.29 -35.81 28.99
N PHE A 999 8.14 -36.44 28.73
CA PHE A 999 6.94 -35.82 28.18
C PHE A 999 5.88 -35.44 29.24
N GLU A 1000 6.15 -35.56 30.55
CA GLU A 1000 5.20 -35.22 31.64
C GLU A 1000 4.62 -33.79 31.56
N HIS A 1001 5.31 -32.89 30.86
CA HIS A 1001 4.92 -31.50 30.68
C HIS A 1001 3.56 -31.31 30.00
N ILE A 1002 2.98 -32.33 29.33
CA ILE A 1002 1.67 -32.24 28.64
C ILE A 1002 0.44 -32.36 29.55
N PHE A 1003 0.63 -32.77 30.81
CA PHE A 1003 -0.49 -33.13 31.71
C PHE A 1003 -1.25 -31.97 32.36
N PRO A 1004 -0.72 -30.74 32.53
CA PRO A 1004 -1.58 -29.56 32.65
C PRO A 1004 -2.41 -29.46 31.36
N PRO A 1005 -3.76 -29.48 31.40
CA PRO A 1005 -4.59 -29.56 30.19
C PRO A 1005 -4.75 -28.18 29.51
N THR A 1006 -3.63 -27.48 29.28
CA THR A 1006 -3.59 -26.16 28.65
C THR A 1006 -2.86 -26.23 27.30
N VAL A 1007 -3.13 -25.26 26.42
CA VAL A 1007 -2.55 -25.22 25.07
C VAL A 1007 -1.05 -24.95 25.12
N GLU A 1008 -0.62 -24.14 26.08
CA GLU A 1008 0.76 -23.73 26.33
C GLU A 1008 1.62 -24.90 26.81
N ALA A 1009 1.05 -25.77 27.67
CA ALA A 1009 1.71 -26.96 28.20
C ALA A 1009 1.94 -28.05 27.13
N ARG A 1010 1.15 -28.04 26.05
CA ARG A 1010 1.18 -29.05 24.98
C ARG A 1010 1.81 -28.55 23.68
N ALA A 1011 2.40 -27.36 23.68
CA ALA A 1011 3.02 -26.74 22.51
C ALA A 1011 4.50 -27.13 22.35
N GLY A 1012 4.91 -27.43 21.11
CA GLY A 1012 6.25 -27.93 20.79
C GLY A 1012 6.37 -29.46 20.80
N PHE A 1013 5.25 -30.18 20.65
CA PHE A 1013 5.21 -31.64 20.78
C PHE A 1013 5.87 -32.35 19.59
N ASP A 1014 7.06 -32.92 19.80
CA ASP A 1014 7.73 -33.76 18.79
C ASP A 1014 7.17 -35.19 18.79
N VAL A 1015 6.33 -35.46 17.80
CA VAL A 1015 5.66 -36.74 17.55
C VAL A 1015 6.66 -37.89 17.35
N ARG A 1016 7.81 -37.63 16.73
CA ARG A 1016 8.81 -38.66 16.42
C ARG A 1016 9.59 -39.02 17.67
N LEU A 1017 10.06 -38.02 18.41
CA LEU A 1017 10.76 -38.23 19.68
C LEU A 1017 9.84 -38.91 20.71
N PHE A 1018 8.56 -38.54 20.74
CA PHE A 1018 7.55 -39.20 21.58
C PHE A 1018 7.38 -40.68 21.19
N ALA A 1019 7.17 -40.98 19.90
CA ALA A 1019 7.00 -42.35 19.44
C ALA A 1019 8.23 -43.22 19.77
N GLU A 1020 9.44 -42.71 19.51
CA GLU A 1020 10.70 -43.40 19.80
C GLU A 1020 10.91 -43.63 21.31
N ALA A 1021 10.65 -42.63 22.15
CA ALA A 1021 10.77 -42.75 23.61
C ALA A 1021 9.71 -43.67 24.22
N ALA A 1022 8.49 -43.69 23.66
CA ALA A 1022 7.36 -44.49 24.13
C ALA A 1022 7.30 -45.91 23.52
N GLY A 1023 8.27 -46.29 22.69
CA GLY A 1023 8.32 -47.60 22.04
C GLY A 1023 7.24 -47.83 20.97
N LEU A 1024 6.62 -46.76 20.46
CA LEU A 1024 5.63 -46.83 19.38
C LEU A 1024 6.34 -46.95 18.03
N GLY A 1025 5.89 -47.89 17.20
CA GLY A 1025 6.43 -48.12 15.86
C GLY A 1025 5.99 -47.06 14.84
N THR A 1026 6.00 -47.42 13.55
CA THR A 1026 5.33 -46.62 12.52
C THR A 1026 3.82 -46.54 12.79
N PRO A 1027 3.15 -45.39 12.52
CA PRO A 1027 1.70 -45.30 12.65
C PRO A 1027 1.02 -46.30 11.70
N LEU A 1028 0.04 -47.03 12.24
CA LEU A 1028 -0.71 -48.08 11.56
C LEU A 1028 -1.73 -47.49 10.58
N ALA A 1029 -2.45 -46.46 11.03
CA ALA A 1029 -3.44 -45.73 10.27
C ALA A 1029 -3.38 -44.23 10.61
N GLY A 1030 -3.85 -43.39 9.69
CA GLY A 1030 -3.94 -41.94 9.91
C GLY A 1030 -5.03 -41.28 9.06
N ASN A 1031 -5.46 -40.09 9.47
CA ASN A 1031 -6.37 -39.22 8.72
C ASN A 1031 -6.19 -37.77 9.17
N TRP A 1032 -6.42 -36.81 8.29
CA TRP A 1032 -6.15 -35.39 8.48
C TRP A 1032 -7.23 -34.53 7.84
N PHE A 1033 -7.50 -33.37 8.42
CA PHE A 1033 -8.52 -32.42 7.95
C PHE A 1033 -8.18 -31.00 8.41
N TYR A 1034 -8.88 -30.01 7.86
CA TYR A 1034 -8.79 -28.63 8.32
C TYR A 1034 -9.97 -28.29 9.25
N VAL A 1035 -9.75 -27.33 10.17
CA VAL A 1035 -10.85 -26.69 10.91
C VAL A 1035 -10.85 -25.18 10.67
N ARG A 1036 -12.04 -24.61 10.56
CA ARG A 1036 -12.26 -23.17 10.36
C ARG A 1036 -13.01 -22.51 11.50
N ASN A 1037 -12.59 -21.29 11.85
CA ASN A 1037 -13.24 -20.44 12.85
C ASN A 1037 -13.80 -19.14 12.22
N GLU A 1038 -15.09 -19.16 11.83
CA GLU A 1038 -15.84 -18.00 11.32
C GLU A 1038 -16.64 -17.32 12.45
N VAL A 1039 -16.01 -16.42 13.21
CA VAL A 1039 -16.67 -15.71 14.33
C VAL A 1039 -17.71 -14.70 13.82
N SER A 1040 -18.98 -15.01 14.03
CA SER A 1040 -20.10 -14.09 13.80
C SER A 1040 -20.16 -13.04 14.93
N LEU A 1041 -19.91 -11.77 14.62
CA LEU A 1041 -20.04 -10.65 15.57
C LEU A 1041 -21.50 -10.46 16.01
N PRO A 1042 -21.84 -10.60 17.30
CA PRO A 1042 -23.19 -10.34 17.80
C PRO A 1042 -23.52 -8.84 17.80
N THR A 1043 -24.76 -8.49 17.44
CA THR A 1043 -25.26 -7.12 17.53
C THR A 1043 -25.66 -6.76 18.95
N GLY A 1044 -24.82 -6.00 19.65
CA GLY A 1044 -25.20 -5.28 20.88
C GLY A 1044 -25.06 -6.10 22.17
N GLY A 1045 -23.91 -5.96 22.84
CA GLY A 1045 -23.68 -6.44 24.20
C GLY A 1045 -22.46 -5.72 24.80
N VAL A 1046 -22.53 -5.37 26.08
CA VAL A 1046 -21.40 -4.75 26.79
C VAL A 1046 -20.40 -5.85 27.14
N MET A 1047 -19.13 -5.73 26.73
CA MET A 1047 -18.09 -6.63 27.21
C MET A 1047 -17.80 -6.34 28.69
N GLY A 1048 -18.14 -7.31 29.54
CA GLY A 1048 -17.63 -7.38 30.91
C GLY A 1048 -16.12 -7.63 30.92
N LYS A 1049 -15.45 -7.24 32.01
CA LYS A 1049 -14.00 -7.40 32.17
C LYS A 1049 -13.63 -8.89 32.37
N GLY A 1050 -13.26 -9.57 31.29
CA GLY A 1050 -12.38 -10.76 31.36
C GLY A 1050 -10.93 -10.32 31.55
N GLY A 1051 -10.17 -11.03 32.37
CA GLY A 1051 -8.80 -10.63 32.74
C GLY A 1051 -7.81 -10.77 31.59
N VAL A 1052 -7.03 -9.71 31.33
CA VAL A 1052 -5.81 -9.79 30.51
C VAL A 1052 -4.70 -10.38 31.38
N ALA A 1053 -4.22 -11.57 31.04
CA ALA A 1053 -3.06 -12.16 31.71
C ALA A 1053 -1.78 -11.40 31.34
N ILE A 1054 -0.97 -11.06 32.34
CA ILE A 1054 0.35 -10.45 32.17
C ILE A 1054 1.36 -11.57 31.87
N PRO A 1055 2.25 -11.43 30.87
CA PRO A 1055 3.19 -12.49 30.52
C PRO A 1055 4.30 -12.65 31.56
N THR A 1056 4.34 -13.79 32.25
CA THR A 1056 5.55 -14.30 32.92
C THR A 1056 6.39 -15.14 31.97
N THR A 1057 7.71 -15.01 32.06
CA THR A 1057 8.67 -15.55 31.10
C THR A 1057 8.77 -17.08 31.09
N THR A 1058 8.80 -17.67 29.89
CA THR A 1058 9.31 -19.04 29.67
C THR A 1058 10.23 -19.07 28.45
N SER A 1059 11.38 -19.71 28.57
CA SER A 1059 12.33 -19.97 27.47
C SER A 1059 11.94 -21.21 26.66
N MET A 1060 12.52 -21.37 25.45
CA MET A 1060 12.42 -22.62 24.70
C MET A 1060 13.00 -23.77 25.54
N ARG A 1061 12.18 -24.78 25.82
CA ARG A 1061 12.64 -26.04 26.43
C ARG A 1061 12.96 -27.04 25.32
N TRP A 1062 14.16 -27.60 25.37
CA TRP A 1062 14.50 -28.82 24.64
C TRP A 1062 14.27 -30.01 25.59
N VAL A 1063 13.80 -31.13 25.06
CA VAL A 1063 13.51 -32.34 25.83
C VAL A 1063 14.51 -33.42 25.41
N GLU A 1064 15.43 -33.77 26.30
CA GLU A 1064 16.33 -34.91 26.12
C GLU A 1064 15.67 -36.16 26.74
N CYS A 1065 15.28 -37.12 25.90
CA CYS A 1065 14.82 -38.44 26.33
C CYS A 1065 15.94 -39.46 26.08
N ALA A 1066 16.30 -40.27 27.08
CA ALA A 1066 17.16 -41.43 26.86
C ALA A 1066 16.38 -42.55 26.15
N SER A 1067 16.90 -43.09 25.05
CA SER A 1067 16.22 -44.14 24.29
C SER A 1067 16.29 -45.50 25.00
N ARG A 1068 15.17 -46.26 24.96
CA ARG A 1068 15.12 -47.63 25.49
C ARG A 1068 15.96 -48.58 24.62
N SER A 1069 17.18 -48.89 25.03
CA SER A 1069 18.03 -49.86 24.34
C SER A 1069 17.49 -51.29 24.45
N SER A 1070 17.12 -51.90 23.34
CA SER A 1070 16.63 -53.29 23.30
C SER A 1070 17.77 -54.31 23.41
N SER A 1071 17.86 -55.01 24.54
CA SER A 1071 18.65 -56.24 24.65
C SER A 1071 18.03 -57.19 25.67
N SER A 1072 18.06 -58.50 25.37
CA SER A 1072 17.61 -59.54 26.30
C SER A 1072 18.49 -60.78 26.19
N SER A 1073 18.66 -61.48 27.33
CA SER A 1073 19.60 -62.60 27.56
C SER A 1073 21.10 -62.20 27.48
N ARG A 1074 21.98 -62.55 28.42
CA ARG A 1074 21.96 -63.69 29.37
C ARG A 1074 22.45 -63.35 30.79
N ALA A 1075 21.64 -63.77 31.76
CA ALA A 1075 21.98 -64.48 33.01
C ALA A 1075 23.31 -64.25 33.78
N ARG A 1076 23.14 -63.88 35.07
CA ARG A 1076 24.01 -64.16 36.26
C ARG A 1076 25.37 -63.42 36.28
N SER A 1077 25.86 -62.89 37.41
CA SER A 1077 25.58 -63.18 38.83
C SER A 1077 25.84 -61.98 39.78
N THR A 1078 25.47 -62.16 41.05
CA THR A 1078 25.93 -61.52 42.32
C THR A 1078 27.22 -60.67 42.28
N THR A 1079 27.41 -59.59 43.06
CA THR A 1079 26.92 -59.27 44.44
C THR A 1079 26.53 -57.79 44.64
N ALA A 1080 26.02 -57.43 45.82
CA ALA A 1080 25.76 -56.05 46.27
C ALA A 1080 26.96 -55.40 47.00
N ALA A 1081 26.72 -54.19 47.56
CA ALA A 1081 27.49 -53.47 48.59
C ALA A 1081 28.72 -52.60 48.19
N THR A 1082 28.43 -51.30 47.95
CA THR A 1082 29.03 -50.11 48.61
C THR A 1082 30.54 -49.93 48.85
N ALA A 1083 30.98 -48.69 48.57
CA ALA A 1083 31.93 -47.84 49.33
C ALA A 1083 33.41 -47.67 48.88
N ALA A 1084 33.63 -46.54 48.17
CA ALA A 1084 34.64 -45.51 48.47
C ALA A 1084 36.16 -45.77 48.18
N ALA A 1085 36.95 -44.71 48.43
CA ALA A 1085 38.42 -44.55 48.28
C ALA A 1085 38.95 -44.51 46.81
N THR A 1086 39.37 -43.37 46.23
CA THR A 1086 40.60 -42.54 46.44
C THR A 1086 41.93 -43.23 46.06
N ALA A 1087 42.90 -42.59 45.40
CA ALA A 1087 42.99 -41.26 44.74
C ALA A 1087 44.30 -41.16 43.92
N ALA A 1088 44.46 -40.11 43.09
CA ALA A 1088 45.77 -39.55 42.70
C ALA A 1088 45.61 -38.09 42.20
N VAL A 1089 46.54 -37.19 42.55
CA VAL A 1089 46.59 -35.79 42.11
C VAL A 1089 48.04 -35.33 41.92
N THR A 1090 48.34 -34.73 40.77
CA THR A 1090 49.46 -33.80 40.48
C THR A 1090 49.15 -33.06 39.17
N THR A 1091 49.34 -31.76 38.97
CA THR A 1091 49.68 -30.58 39.80
C THR A 1091 49.16 -29.34 39.02
N HIS A 1092 48.75 -28.22 39.61
CA HIS A 1092 49.62 -27.21 40.23
C HIS A 1092 48.88 -26.24 41.18
N THR A 1093 49.68 -25.57 42.01
CA THR A 1093 49.37 -24.49 42.97
C THR A 1093 49.17 -23.12 42.27
N THR A 1094 48.69 -22.03 42.90
CA THR A 1094 48.38 -21.65 44.31
C THR A 1094 47.27 -20.57 44.26
N ALA A 1095 46.25 -20.56 45.14
CA ALA A 1095 46.15 -19.78 46.40
C ALA A 1095 46.19 -18.23 46.21
N GLU A 1096 45.48 -17.38 46.95
CA GLU A 1096 44.80 -17.42 48.26
C GLU A 1096 43.47 -16.62 48.19
N SER A 1097 42.57 -16.48 49.17
CA SER A 1097 42.05 -17.20 50.36
C SER A 1097 40.97 -16.24 50.98
N PRO A 1098 40.20 -16.55 52.05
CA PRO A 1098 38.74 -16.61 51.86
C PRO A 1098 37.87 -15.94 52.96
N THR A 1099 36.57 -16.33 53.00
CA THR A 1099 35.54 -16.10 54.05
C THR A 1099 34.83 -14.73 54.06
N GLY A 1100 33.56 -14.63 54.48
CA GLY A 1100 32.58 -15.71 54.76
C GLY A 1100 31.38 -15.25 55.62
N MET A 1101 30.27 -15.99 55.55
CA MET A 1101 29.06 -15.90 56.40
C MET A 1101 28.25 -14.57 56.31
N ALA A 1102 26.99 -14.47 56.76
CA ALA A 1102 25.85 -15.41 56.68
C ALA A 1102 24.55 -14.68 57.09
N SER A 1103 23.40 -15.02 56.47
CA SER A 1103 22.03 -14.78 57.00
C SER A 1103 21.61 -13.28 57.09
N VAL A 1104 20.36 -12.86 57.36
CA VAL A 1104 19.04 -13.52 57.36
C VAL A 1104 17.92 -12.45 57.20
N MET A 1105 16.77 -12.82 56.63
CA MET A 1105 15.49 -12.04 56.61
C MET A 1105 15.52 -10.62 55.98
N ARG A 1106 14.41 -9.96 55.64
CA ARG A 1106 13.10 -10.28 55.02
C ARG A 1106 12.26 -8.99 55.18
N TYR A 1107 11.38 -8.73 54.20
CA TYR A 1107 10.18 -7.87 54.27
C TYR A 1107 10.30 -6.34 54.08
N ASN A 1108 9.81 -5.92 52.91
CA ASN A 1108 8.72 -4.96 52.65
C ASN A 1108 8.81 -3.47 53.06
N GLN A 1109 8.51 -2.63 52.04
CA GLN A 1109 7.66 -1.42 52.08
C GLN A 1109 8.19 -0.21 52.89
N GLU A 1110 7.92 1.05 52.54
CA GLU A 1110 7.26 1.65 51.36
C GLU A 1110 7.83 3.08 51.13
N GLU A 1111 7.25 3.85 50.19
CA GLU A 1111 7.34 5.33 50.02
C GLU A 1111 8.73 6.02 50.08
N SER A 1112 9.29 6.60 49.01
CA SER A 1112 8.86 7.69 48.10
C SER A 1112 9.43 9.09 48.46
N GLN A 1113 9.77 9.84 47.40
CA GLN A 1113 10.14 11.26 47.35
C GLN A 1113 11.49 11.73 47.95
N VAL A 1114 12.20 12.54 47.13
CA VAL A 1114 12.69 13.92 47.39
C VAL A 1114 14.07 14.15 46.74
N GLN A 1115 14.13 15.18 45.86
CA GLN A 1115 15.28 15.97 45.34
C GLN A 1115 16.61 15.24 44.95
N ALA A 1116 17.17 15.35 43.74
CA ALA A 1116 17.40 16.50 42.84
C ALA A 1116 18.55 17.45 43.26
N HIS A 1117 19.79 17.10 42.89
CA HIS A 1117 20.83 17.95 42.25
C HIS A 1117 22.01 17.00 41.89
N ALA A 1118 22.44 16.83 40.65
CA ALA A 1118 23.09 17.77 39.74
C ALA A 1118 24.52 18.16 40.17
N HIS A 1119 25.52 17.50 39.57
CA HIS A 1119 26.90 17.99 39.46
C HIS A 1119 27.48 17.53 38.10
N ALA A 1120 28.39 18.32 37.51
CA ALA A 1120 28.78 18.17 36.11
C ALA A 1120 30.30 18.23 35.87
N GLN A 1121 30.74 17.41 34.91
CA GLN A 1121 31.96 17.54 34.09
C GLN A 1121 33.35 17.44 34.78
N ILE A 1122 34.36 17.39 33.88
CA ILE A 1122 35.82 17.42 34.09
C ILE A 1122 36.42 16.08 34.56
N ALA A 1123 37.39 15.47 33.85
CA ALA A 1123 37.82 15.63 32.45
C ALA A 1123 38.70 14.43 32.02
N LEU A 1124 38.58 14.01 30.76
CA LEU A 1124 39.68 13.82 29.79
C LEU A 1124 39.12 13.54 28.38
#